data_AF-A0A445CNW3-F1
#
_entry.id   AF-A0A445CNW3-F1
#
_cell.length_a   1.000
_cell.length_b   1.000
_cell.length_c   1.000
_cell.angle_alpha   90.00
_cell.angle_beta   90.00
_cell.angle_gamma   90.00
#
_symmetry.space_group_name_H-M   'P 1'
#
loop_
_entity.id
_entity.type
_entity.pdbx_description
1 polymer ?
#
loop_
_entity_poly.entity_id
_entity_poly.type
_entity_poly.pdbx_seq_one_letter_code
_entity_poly.pdbx_strand_id
1 'polypeptide(L)'
;MAEAGSESVSIPRVNLGCQGLQVSKLGFGCMGLTGAYNDPLPEEEAISVIKHAFTQGITFFDTADIYGSNHANELLLAKALKQLPRDKIQLATKFGMSRGISGLQIKGTPDYVRSCCEASLKRLDVQYIDLYYQHRVDTSVPIEQTMGELKKLVEEGKVKYIGLSEASPDTIRRAHAVHPITAVQLEWSLWTRDIEDEVIPLCRELGIGIVPYSPLGRGFFGGKGVVETVPSVSSLSGHPRYQAENMEKNKRIYERIESLAKKHECTTPQLALAWVLQQGNDVVPIPGTTKIKNLDQNIGALSVKLSEKDLREISEAVPIDEVAGIRYYNERHAKFSWKSANTPPNDSSVSTVPRVSKLGFGCMGLTGAYNDPLPEQEAISVIKHAFTQGITFFDTADVYGSNHANELLLAKALKQLPRDKIQLATKFGISKTTFSDRQIKGTPDYVRSCCEASLKRLDVQYIDLYYQHRVDTSVPIEQTMGELKKLVEEGKVKYIGLSEASPDTIRRAHAVHPITAVQLEWSLWTRDIEDEVIPLCRELGIGIVPYSPLGRGFFGGKGVVETVPSVSTLSGHPRYQAENIEKNKRIYEKIESLAQKHQCTTPQLALAWVLQQGNDVVPIPGTTKIKNLDQNIGALLVKLSENDLREISEAVPIDDVAGVRHYDEGHAKFSWKSANTPPNDSKEETWNTNTKMAEVPRVKLGPQGLEVSKIGFGCMGLTGVYNDPVPEEVGISIIKYAFSKGITFFDTADFYGAHANEVLVGKALKELPRDKVQIATKFGIVKMDMASNTVVVNGTPEYVRSCCEGSLQRLGVDYIDLYYQHRVDTTVPIEDTMGELKKLVEEGKVKHIGLSEASPDTIRRAHSVHPITAVQLEWSLWTREIEQDIVPLCRELGIAIVPYSPLGRGFFGGKGVTESIPANSFLAYQPRIRGENLDKNKILYSKLEKLAKKHGCKPSQLALAWILNQGDDIVPIPGTTKTTNLDINISSLEVKLKEDDLKEITDAVPISEVAGDRTTAAFVKCSWKFADTPPKRS
;
A
#
# COMPACT_ATOMS: atom_id res chain seq x y z
N MET A 1 -55.15 0.82 -27.06
CA MET A 1 -54.91 0.23 -25.73
C MET A 1 -53.40 0.21 -25.52
N ALA A 2 -52.76 0.97 -24.64
CA ALA A 2 -53.13 2.09 -23.78
C ALA A 2 -51.88 3.02 -23.77
N GLU A 3 -52.07 4.33 -23.68
CA GLU A 3 -50.99 5.28 -23.37
C GLU A 3 -50.42 4.92 -22.00
N ALA A 4 -49.26 4.27 -21.98
CA ALA A 4 -48.48 4.10 -20.76
C ALA A 4 -47.79 5.45 -20.49
N GLY A 5 -48.21 6.14 -19.43
CA GLY A 5 -47.58 7.38 -18.99
C GLY A 5 -46.08 7.16 -18.81
N SER A 6 -45.26 7.96 -19.49
CA SER A 6 -43.81 7.93 -19.32
C SER A 6 -43.47 8.47 -17.94
N GLU A 7 -43.18 7.58 -16.99
CA GLU A 7 -42.47 7.97 -15.76
C GLU A 7 -41.16 8.65 -16.19
N SER A 8 -40.98 9.92 -15.82
CA SER A 8 -39.78 10.67 -16.14
C SER A 8 -38.57 10.04 -15.43
N VAL A 9 -37.60 9.54 -16.18
CA VAL A 9 -36.37 8.94 -15.62
C VAL A 9 -35.54 10.04 -14.95
N SER A 10 -35.41 9.99 -13.63
CA SER A 10 -34.57 10.93 -12.88
C SER A 10 -33.09 10.65 -13.14
N ILE A 11 -32.36 11.62 -13.69
CA ILE A 11 -30.91 11.48 -13.96
C ILE A 11 -30.12 11.71 -12.66
N PRO A 12 -29.41 10.70 -12.12
CA PRO A 12 -28.64 10.86 -10.89
C PRO A 12 -27.48 11.84 -11.06
N ARG A 13 -27.03 12.44 -9.95
CA ARG A 13 -25.77 13.19 -9.90
C ARG A 13 -24.66 12.32 -9.32
N VAL A 14 -23.44 12.50 -9.81
CA VAL A 14 -22.24 11.81 -9.32
C VAL A 14 -21.07 12.77 -9.18
N ASN A 15 -20.17 12.45 -8.25
CA ASN A 15 -18.87 13.10 -8.19
C ASN A 15 -18.00 12.56 -9.34
N LEU A 16 -17.45 13.45 -10.16
CA LEU A 16 -16.48 13.13 -11.19
C LEU A 16 -15.09 13.53 -10.68
N GLY A 17 -14.29 12.55 -10.28
CA GLY A 17 -13.04 12.78 -9.55
C GLY A 17 -13.25 13.04 -8.05
N CYS A 18 -12.16 13.30 -7.33
CA CYS A 18 -12.13 13.52 -5.87
C CYS A 18 -12.11 15.01 -5.46
N GLN A 19 -12.12 15.93 -6.41
CA GLN A 19 -11.92 17.37 -6.20
C GLN A 19 -13.23 18.14 -5.94
N GLY A 20 -14.38 17.47 -6.00
CA GLY A 20 -15.69 18.06 -5.70
C GLY A 20 -16.55 18.43 -6.92
N LEU A 21 -16.11 18.13 -8.15
CA LEU A 21 -16.95 18.30 -9.34
C LEU A 21 -18.13 17.33 -9.31
N GLN A 22 -19.36 17.85 -9.31
CA GLN A 22 -20.58 17.05 -9.45
C GLN A 22 -21.23 17.26 -10.80
N VAL A 23 -21.57 16.17 -11.48
CA VAL A 23 -22.17 16.15 -12.82
C VAL A 23 -23.40 15.24 -12.86
N SER A 24 -24.22 15.35 -13.89
CA SER A 24 -25.21 14.32 -14.22
C SER A 24 -24.51 13.01 -14.62
N LYS A 25 -25.04 11.86 -14.20
CA LYS A 25 -24.47 10.51 -14.47
C LYS A 25 -24.36 10.22 -15.98
N LEU A 26 -25.16 10.90 -16.78
CA LEU A 26 -25.05 10.95 -18.23
C LEU A 26 -24.74 12.39 -18.65
N GLY A 27 -23.67 12.57 -19.42
CA GLY A 27 -23.35 13.85 -20.05
C GLY A 27 -23.79 13.90 -21.52
N PHE A 28 -23.66 15.06 -22.15
CA PHE A 28 -24.03 15.25 -23.55
C PHE A 28 -22.84 15.77 -24.37
N GLY A 29 -22.44 15.02 -25.39
CA GLY A 29 -21.38 15.41 -26.32
C GLY A 29 -21.92 16.29 -27.45
N CYS A 30 -21.49 17.55 -27.53
CA CYS A 30 -22.02 18.55 -28.46
C CYS A 30 -21.44 18.45 -29.88
N MET A 31 -20.37 17.67 -30.10
CA MET A 31 -19.62 17.63 -31.38
C MET A 31 -20.52 17.43 -32.62
N GLY A 32 -21.51 16.53 -32.53
CA GLY A 32 -22.39 16.20 -33.65
C GLY A 32 -23.31 17.34 -34.10
N LEU A 33 -23.58 18.33 -33.24
CA LEU A 33 -24.50 19.43 -33.54
C LEU A 33 -23.97 20.36 -34.65
N THR A 34 -22.65 20.46 -34.81
CA THR A 34 -22.00 21.32 -35.81
C THR A 34 -21.25 20.52 -36.87
N GLY A 35 -21.65 19.28 -37.10
CA GLY A 35 -21.10 18.42 -38.15
C GLY A 35 -19.81 17.72 -37.74
N ALA A 36 -19.84 16.38 -37.81
CA ALA A 36 -18.67 15.50 -37.57
C ALA A 36 -18.85 14.14 -38.23
N TYR A 37 -19.95 13.45 -37.90
CA TYR A 37 -20.35 12.21 -38.55
C TYR A 37 -21.37 12.41 -39.67
N ASN A 38 -22.20 13.44 -39.55
CA ASN A 38 -23.21 13.86 -40.52
C ASN A 38 -23.15 15.39 -40.67
N ASP A 39 -24.00 15.94 -41.54
CA ASP A 39 -24.17 17.38 -41.73
C ASP A 39 -24.56 18.10 -40.42
N PRO A 40 -24.13 19.36 -40.23
CA PRO A 40 -24.51 20.17 -39.07
C PRO A 40 -26.03 20.37 -39.01
N LEU A 41 -26.57 20.48 -37.80
CA LEU A 41 -27.95 20.90 -37.62
C LEU A 41 -28.09 22.40 -37.86
N PRO A 42 -29.28 22.87 -38.31
CA PRO A 42 -29.65 24.27 -38.16
C PRO A 42 -29.51 24.71 -36.70
N GLU A 43 -29.04 25.95 -36.49
CA GLU A 43 -28.66 26.45 -35.16
C GLU A 43 -29.78 26.32 -34.12
N GLU A 44 -31.02 26.72 -34.48
CA GLU A 44 -32.17 26.66 -33.57
C GLU A 44 -32.57 25.22 -33.20
N GLU A 45 -32.43 24.27 -34.13
CA GLU A 45 -32.65 22.85 -33.84
C GLU A 45 -31.60 22.30 -32.88
N ALA A 46 -30.34 22.69 -33.08
CA ALA A 46 -29.26 22.30 -32.20
C ALA A 46 -29.40 22.89 -30.78
N ILE A 47 -29.81 24.16 -30.67
CA ILE A 47 -30.17 24.78 -29.38
C ILE A 47 -31.32 24.03 -28.72
N SER A 48 -32.33 23.62 -29.51
CA SER A 48 -33.47 22.85 -29.00
C SER A 48 -33.05 21.50 -28.43
N VAL A 49 -32.11 20.80 -29.06
CA VAL A 49 -31.54 19.54 -28.51
C VAL A 49 -30.83 19.79 -27.18
N ILE A 50 -30.03 20.85 -27.06
CA ILE A 50 -29.33 21.20 -25.81
C ILE A 50 -30.33 21.53 -24.69
N LYS A 51 -31.37 22.32 -25.00
CA LYS A 51 -32.43 22.67 -24.04
C LYS A 51 -33.21 21.43 -23.59
N HIS A 52 -33.49 20.51 -24.52
CA HIS A 52 -34.14 19.24 -24.19
C HIS A 52 -33.27 18.40 -23.26
N ALA A 53 -31.97 18.25 -23.56
CA ALA A 53 -31.03 17.54 -22.69
C ALA A 53 -31.03 18.10 -21.26
N PHE A 54 -30.97 19.43 -21.12
CA PHE A 54 -31.02 20.10 -19.81
C PHE A 54 -32.36 19.86 -19.11
N THR A 55 -33.47 19.98 -19.82
CA THR A 55 -34.82 19.78 -19.27
C THR A 55 -35.02 18.35 -18.73
N GLN A 56 -34.38 17.35 -19.35
CA GLN A 56 -34.39 15.97 -18.88
C GLN A 56 -33.41 15.71 -17.70
N GLY A 57 -32.61 16.70 -17.30
CA GLY A 57 -31.70 16.60 -16.14
C GLY A 57 -30.22 16.40 -16.48
N ILE A 58 -29.83 16.46 -17.76
CA ILE A 58 -28.41 16.46 -18.14
C ILE A 58 -27.82 17.84 -17.87
N THR A 59 -26.84 17.90 -16.98
CA THR A 59 -26.17 19.17 -16.64
C THR A 59 -24.73 19.22 -17.11
N PHE A 60 -24.16 18.11 -17.58
CA PHE A 60 -22.78 18.03 -18.05
C PHE A 60 -22.70 18.05 -19.58
N PHE A 61 -22.19 19.15 -20.14
CA PHE A 61 -22.10 19.37 -21.58
C PHE A 61 -20.63 19.44 -22.01
N ASP A 62 -20.27 18.59 -22.97
CA ASP A 62 -18.91 18.46 -23.50
C ASP A 62 -18.81 19.05 -24.92
N THR A 63 -17.93 20.03 -25.09
CA THR A 63 -17.57 20.65 -26.38
C THR A 63 -16.04 20.71 -26.54
N ALA A 64 -15.52 21.36 -27.58
CA ALA A 64 -14.10 21.64 -27.78
C ALA A 64 -13.92 22.80 -28.76
N ASP A 65 -12.81 23.52 -28.65
CA ASP A 65 -12.45 24.62 -29.57
C ASP A 65 -12.40 24.19 -31.05
N ILE A 66 -12.00 22.95 -31.33
CA ILE A 66 -11.82 22.42 -32.69
C ILE A 66 -13.13 21.96 -33.37
N TYR A 67 -14.24 21.89 -32.63
CA TYR A 67 -15.50 21.36 -33.14
C TYR A 67 -16.24 22.37 -34.03
N GLY A 68 -16.75 21.88 -35.16
CA GLY A 68 -17.38 22.71 -36.20
C GLY A 68 -16.39 23.51 -37.03
N SER A 69 -16.88 24.21 -38.05
CA SER A 69 -16.11 25.21 -38.80
C SER A 69 -15.95 26.48 -37.95
N ASN A 70 -14.75 27.06 -37.93
CA ASN A 70 -14.48 28.33 -37.23
C ASN A 70 -14.99 28.37 -35.78
N HIS A 71 -14.79 27.29 -35.01
CA HIS A 71 -15.21 27.17 -33.61
C HIS A 71 -16.73 27.23 -33.39
N ALA A 72 -17.53 26.88 -34.42
CA ALA A 72 -18.99 26.99 -34.38
C ALA A 72 -19.64 26.27 -33.18
N ASN A 73 -19.05 25.19 -32.65
CA ASN A 73 -19.66 24.43 -31.57
C ASN A 73 -19.68 25.19 -30.23
N GLU A 74 -18.57 25.85 -29.87
CA GLU A 74 -18.52 26.70 -28.68
C GLU A 74 -19.45 27.91 -28.82
N LEU A 75 -19.52 28.51 -30.02
CA LEU A 75 -20.43 29.64 -30.30
C LEU A 75 -21.91 29.23 -30.22
N LEU A 76 -22.25 28.05 -30.73
CA LEU A 76 -23.58 27.46 -30.61
C LEU A 76 -23.93 27.22 -29.14
N LEU A 77 -23.01 26.63 -28.37
CA LEU A 77 -23.25 26.34 -26.97
C LEU A 77 -23.40 27.64 -26.16
N ALA A 78 -22.65 28.71 -26.47
CA ALA A 78 -22.83 30.03 -25.88
C ALA A 78 -24.28 30.54 -26.03
N LYS A 79 -24.84 30.43 -27.24
CA LYS A 79 -26.23 30.84 -27.53
C LYS A 79 -27.24 30.01 -26.74
N ALA A 80 -27.01 28.71 -26.60
CA ALA A 80 -27.85 27.83 -25.78
C ALA A 80 -27.74 28.16 -24.29
N LEU A 81 -26.53 28.40 -23.78
CA LEU A 81 -26.28 28.71 -22.36
C LEU A 81 -26.92 30.04 -21.93
N LYS A 82 -27.08 31.02 -22.83
CA LYS A 82 -27.84 32.25 -22.56
C LYS A 82 -29.33 32.00 -22.28
N GLN A 83 -29.85 30.85 -22.71
CA GLN A 83 -31.24 30.44 -22.51
C GLN A 83 -31.40 29.43 -21.37
N LEU A 84 -30.33 29.11 -20.64
CA LEU A 84 -30.29 28.10 -19.59
C LEU A 84 -29.62 28.64 -18.31
N PRO A 85 -29.91 28.08 -17.13
CA PRO A 85 -29.26 28.50 -15.89
C PRO A 85 -27.81 27.98 -15.85
N ARG A 86 -26.87 28.82 -16.30
CA ARG A 86 -25.43 28.49 -16.40
C ARG A 86 -24.82 27.97 -15.10
N ASP A 87 -25.28 28.46 -13.95
CA ASP A 87 -24.85 28.06 -12.60
C ASP A 87 -25.15 26.58 -12.29
N LYS A 88 -26.18 26.01 -12.95
CA LYS A 88 -26.55 24.59 -12.80
C LYS A 88 -25.85 23.67 -13.80
N ILE A 89 -25.15 24.23 -14.78
CA ILE A 89 -24.48 23.50 -15.85
C ILE A 89 -23.00 23.32 -15.52
N GLN A 90 -22.47 22.13 -15.79
CA GLN A 90 -21.04 21.83 -15.77
C GLN A 90 -20.57 21.83 -17.22
N LEU A 91 -19.84 22.88 -17.58
CA LEU A 91 -19.35 23.09 -18.94
C LEU A 91 -17.94 22.51 -19.10
N ALA A 92 -17.81 21.51 -19.95
CA ALA A 92 -16.54 20.95 -20.38
C ALA A 92 -16.14 21.45 -21.77
N THR A 93 -14.95 22.01 -21.90
CA THR A 93 -14.34 22.30 -23.21
C THR A 93 -12.86 21.92 -23.23
N LYS A 94 -12.22 22.00 -24.39
CA LYS A 94 -10.89 21.45 -24.63
C LYS A 94 -10.04 22.36 -25.50
N PHE A 95 -8.72 22.20 -25.37
CA PHE A 95 -7.71 22.85 -26.20
C PHE A 95 -6.66 21.86 -26.70
N GLY A 96 -5.75 22.35 -27.53
CA GLY A 96 -4.51 21.64 -27.84
C GLY A 96 -4.47 21.06 -29.25
N MET A 97 -5.51 21.27 -30.05
CA MET A 97 -5.52 20.98 -31.48
C MET A 97 -5.52 22.28 -32.29
N SER A 98 -4.74 22.32 -33.37
CA SER A 98 -4.70 23.42 -34.34
C SER A 98 -4.75 22.88 -35.76
N ARG A 99 -5.51 23.53 -36.66
CA ARG A 99 -5.48 23.22 -38.10
C ARG A 99 -4.42 24.07 -38.78
N GLY A 100 -3.31 23.45 -39.23
CA GLY A 100 -2.24 24.10 -39.98
C GLY A 100 -2.24 23.72 -41.47
N ILE A 101 -1.36 24.36 -42.25
CA ILE A 101 -1.20 24.11 -43.70
C ILE A 101 -0.84 22.64 -43.98
N SER A 102 -0.09 21.99 -43.07
CA SER A 102 0.34 20.59 -43.17
C SER A 102 -0.60 19.58 -42.49
N GLY A 103 -1.78 20.02 -42.03
CA GLY A 103 -2.77 19.18 -41.34
C GLY A 103 -2.91 19.50 -39.85
N LEU A 104 -3.41 18.53 -39.09
CA LEU A 104 -3.65 18.66 -37.65
C LEU A 104 -2.32 18.74 -36.87
N GLN A 105 -2.17 19.79 -36.08
CA GLN A 105 -1.05 19.98 -35.15
C GLN A 105 -1.56 19.90 -33.71
N ILE A 106 -0.76 19.30 -32.83
CA ILE A 106 -1.04 19.24 -31.39
C ILE A 106 -0.11 20.22 -30.68
N LYS A 107 -0.64 21.02 -29.76
CA LYS A 107 0.08 22.10 -29.07
C LYS A 107 -0.29 22.13 -27.58
N GLY A 108 0.70 21.98 -26.71
CA GLY A 108 0.58 21.97 -25.26
C GLY A 108 1.43 23.04 -24.57
N THR A 109 2.05 23.95 -25.32
CA THR A 109 2.87 25.01 -24.72
C THR A 109 2.02 25.93 -23.82
N PRO A 110 2.57 26.43 -22.70
CA PRO A 110 1.86 27.33 -21.79
C PRO A 110 1.14 28.50 -22.50
N ASP A 111 1.81 29.20 -23.41
CA ASP A 111 1.21 30.31 -24.15
C ASP A 111 -0.01 29.87 -24.98
N TYR A 112 0.05 28.67 -25.57
CA TYR A 112 -1.07 28.13 -26.34
C TYR A 112 -2.23 27.75 -25.43
N VAL A 113 -1.97 27.06 -24.30
CA VAL A 113 -2.95 26.72 -23.26
C VAL A 113 -3.72 27.98 -22.83
N ARG A 114 -2.97 29.02 -22.46
CA ARG A 114 -3.51 30.31 -22.04
C ARG A 114 -4.39 30.93 -23.13
N SER A 115 -3.85 31.07 -24.34
CA SER A 115 -4.57 31.72 -25.45
C SER A 115 -5.86 31.00 -25.82
N CYS A 116 -5.85 29.66 -25.82
CA CYS A 116 -7.04 28.86 -26.05
C CYS A 116 -8.06 29.05 -24.93
N CYS A 117 -7.63 29.13 -23.67
CA CYS A 117 -8.55 29.31 -22.54
C CYS A 117 -9.28 30.65 -22.64
N GLU A 118 -8.54 31.76 -22.85
CA GLU A 118 -9.15 33.08 -23.03
C GLU A 118 -10.12 33.11 -24.23
N ALA A 119 -9.72 32.47 -25.33
CA ALA A 119 -10.54 32.43 -26.53
C ALA A 119 -11.82 31.61 -26.33
N SER A 120 -11.74 30.46 -25.64
CA SER A 120 -12.91 29.65 -25.28
C SER A 120 -13.84 30.40 -24.34
N LEU A 121 -13.33 31.06 -23.28
CA LEU A 121 -14.13 31.90 -22.38
C LEU A 121 -14.91 32.98 -23.15
N LYS A 122 -14.24 33.65 -24.10
CA LYS A 122 -14.86 34.66 -24.96
C LYS A 122 -15.91 34.08 -25.90
N ARG A 123 -15.62 32.95 -26.56
CA ARG A 123 -16.56 32.30 -27.50
C ARG A 123 -17.79 31.75 -26.79
N LEU A 124 -17.59 31.14 -25.63
CA LEU A 124 -18.65 30.57 -24.78
C LEU A 124 -19.43 31.65 -24.02
N ASP A 125 -18.90 32.88 -23.95
CA ASP A 125 -19.45 34.01 -23.21
C ASP A 125 -19.68 33.70 -21.73
N VAL A 126 -18.64 33.13 -21.09
CA VAL A 126 -18.65 32.71 -19.67
C VAL A 126 -17.42 33.24 -18.94
N GLN A 127 -17.56 33.43 -17.62
CA GLN A 127 -16.46 33.89 -16.76
C GLN A 127 -15.52 32.76 -16.33
N TYR A 128 -16.00 31.51 -16.34
CA TYR A 128 -15.20 30.33 -16.00
C TYR A 128 -15.65 29.10 -16.79
N ILE A 129 -14.73 28.17 -16.98
CA ILE A 129 -14.95 26.81 -17.49
C ILE A 129 -14.96 25.86 -16.30
N ASP A 130 -15.95 24.96 -16.19
CA ASP A 130 -15.97 24.01 -15.08
C ASP A 130 -14.87 22.97 -15.25
N LEU A 131 -14.76 22.33 -16.42
CA LEU A 131 -13.76 21.31 -16.68
C LEU A 131 -13.04 21.57 -18.01
N TYR A 132 -11.72 21.80 -17.94
CA TYR A 132 -10.93 22.14 -19.12
C TYR A 132 -9.92 21.05 -19.45
N TYR A 133 -10.02 20.49 -20.66
CA TYR A 133 -9.20 19.36 -21.08
C TYR A 133 -8.05 19.77 -22.01
N GLN A 134 -6.89 19.15 -21.83
CA GLN A 134 -5.99 18.96 -22.97
C GLN A 134 -6.59 17.88 -23.88
N HIS A 135 -7.06 18.26 -25.07
CA HIS A 135 -7.81 17.41 -25.99
C HIS A 135 -6.97 16.27 -26.58
N ARG A 136 -5.70 16.56 -26.89
CA ARG A 136 -4.67 15.59 -27.23
C ARG A 136 -3.36 16.03 -26.60
N VAL A 137 -2.61 15.05 -26.11
CA VAL A 137 -1.31 15.27 -25.49
C VAL A 137 -0.31 15.73 -26.55
N ASP A 138 0.33 16.87 -26.30
CA ASP A 138 1.46 17.33 -27.10
C ASP A 138 2.71 16.54 -26.73
N THR A 139 3.09 15.59 -27.58
CA THR A 139 4.26 14.72 -27.35
C THR A 139 5.61 15.43 -27.55
N SER A 140 5.61 16.74 -27.87
CA SER A 140 6.82 17.56 -27.96
C SER A 140 7.03 18.44 -26.73
N VAL A 141 6.02 18.57 -25.86
CA VAL A 141 6.06 19.40 -24.66
C VAL A 141 5.93 18.53 -23.43
N PRO A 142 6.80 18.67 -22.43
CA PRO A 142 6.63 17.98 -21.15
C PRO A 142 5.29 18.30 -20.51
N ILE A 143 4.57 17.28 -20.06
CA ILE A 143 3.22 17.46 -19.53
C ILE A 143 3.17 18.43 -18.35
N GLU A 144 4.24 18.49 -17.55
CA GLU A 144 4.36 19.38 -16.40
C GLU A 144 4.29 20.85 -16.79
N GLN A 145 4.78 21.23 -17.98
CA GLN A 145 4.66 22.61 -18.46
C GLN A 145 3.22 22.95 -18.83
N THR A 146 2.54 22.02 -19.52
CA THR A 146 1.11 22.18 -19.84
C THR A 146 0.30 22.31 -18.55
N MET A 147 0.55 21.43 -17.59
CA MET A 147 -0.14 21.38 -16.30
C MET A 147 0.18 22.56 -15.41
N GLY A 148 1.40 23.09 -15.45
CA GLY A 148 1.79 24.30 -14.73
C GLY A 148 0.95 25.50 -15.15
N GLU A 149 0.65 25.63 -16.44
CA GLU A 149 -0.22 26.70 -16.92
C GLU A 149 -1.70 26.47 -16.59
N LEU A 150 -2.17 25.23 -16.71
CA LEU A 150 -3.53 24.86 -16.30
C LEU A 150 -3.76 25.11 -14.81
N LYS A 151 -2.77 24.83 -13.96
CA LYS A 151 -2.81 25.14 -12.53
C LYS A 151 -2.99 26.64 -12.28
N LYS A 152 -2.25 27.52 -12.98
CA LYS A 152 -2.46 28.97 -12.87
C LYS A 152 -3.86 29.39 -13.28
N LEU A 153 -4.40 28.82 -14.36
CA LEU A 153 -5.78 29.07 -14.79
C LEU A 153 -6.82 28.67 -13.73
N VAL A 154 -6.53 27.62 -12.95
CA VAL A 154 -7.35 27.23 -11.79
C VAL A 154 -7.23 28.24 -10.66
N GLU A 155 -6.01 28.64 -10.31
CA GLU A 155 -5.75 29.64 -9.26
C GLU A 155 -6.38 31.01 -9.58
N GLU A 156 -6.44 31.38 -10.87
CA GLU A 156 -7.11 32.59 -11.36
C GLU A 156 -8.65 32.46 -11.45
N GLY A 157 -9.21 31.28 -11.18
CA GLY A 157 -10.64 31.01 -11.25
C GLY A 157 -11.23 30.96 -12.67
N LYS A 158 -10.38 30.95 -13.71
CA LYS A 158 -10.81 30.82 -15.12
C LYS A 158 -11.23 29.40 -15.47
N VAL A 159 -10.63 28.42 -14.80
CA VAL A 159 -10.95 26.99 -14.89
C VAL A 159 -11.21 26.49 -13.47
N LYS A 160 -12.18 25.60 -13.25
CA LYS A 160 -12.37 25.00 -11.92
C LYS A 160 -11.64 23.66 -11.77
N TYR A 161 -11.68 22.85 -12.82
CA TYR A 161 -11.16 21.49 -12.83
C TYR A 161 -10.40 21.20 -14.13
N ILE A 162 -9.39 20.33 -14.04
CA ILE A 162 -8.54 19.95 -15.17
C ILE A 162 -8.85 18.52 -15.60
N GLY A 163 -8.92 18.30 -16.92
CA GLY A 163 -9.01 16.97 -17.49
C GLY A 163 -7.94 16.70 -18.53
N LEU A 164 -7.73 15.42 -18.85
CA LEU A 164 -6.91 14.98 -19.98
C LEU A 164 -7.75 14.13 -20.94
N SER A 165 -7.44 14.16 -22.22
CA SER A 165 -8.07 13.32 -23.22
C SER A 165 -7.01 12.53 -23.97
N GLU A 166 -7.24 11.22 -24.11
CA GLU A 166 -6.36 10.31 -24.85
C GLU A 166 -4.89 10.37 -24.36
N ALA A 167 -4.70 10.38 -23.04
CA ALA A 167 -3.38 10.42 -22.39
C ALA A 167 -2.90 9.03 -21.94
N SER A 168 -1.59 8.80 -22.02
CA SER A 168 -0.96 7.56 -21.54
C SER A 168 -0.92 7.49 -20.01
N PRO A 169 -0.70 6.30 -19.42
CA PRO A 169 -0.48 6.15 -17.98
C PRO A 169 0.64 7.03 -17.42
N ASP A 170 1.77 7.13 -18.13
CA ASP A 170 2.91 7.98 -17.74
C ASP A 170 2.50 9.46 -17.68
N THR A 171 1.86 9.95 -18.73
CA THR A 171 1.38 11.33 -18.83
C THR A 171 0.34 11.63 -17.74
N ILE A 172 -0.58 10.70 -17.46
CA ILE A 172 -1.59 10.85 -16.40
C ILE A 172 -0.92 10.98 -15.02
N ARG A 173 0.01 10.07 -14.66
CA ARG A 173 0.71 10.11 -13.37
C ARG A 173 1.46 11.43 -13.18
N ARG A 174 2.25 11.81 -14.19
CA ARG A 174 3.07 13.03 -14.17
C ARG A 174 2.22 14.30 -14.13
N ALA A 175 1.12 14.33 -14.87
CA ALA A 175 0.19 15.45 -14.82
C ALA A 175 -0.46 15.61 -13.45
N HIS A 176 -0.94 14.50 -12.88
CA HIS A 176 -1.63 14.46 -11.59
C HIS A 176 -0.73 14.89 -10.43
N ALA A 177 0.58 14.61 -10.53
CA ALA A 177 1.59 15.08 -9.57
C ALA A 177 1.75 16.62 -9.55
N VAL A 178 1.48 17.30 -10.68
CA VAL A 178 1.57 18.78 -10.76
C VAL A 178 0.28 19.45 -10.27
N HIS A 179 -0.87 18.94 -10.70
CA HIS A 179 -2.18 19.37 -10.23
C HIS A 179 -3.20 18.22 -10.39
N PRO A 180 -4.13 18.01 -9.42
CA PRO A 180 -5.07 16.91 -9.49
C PRO A 180 -5.90 16.88 -10.79
N ILE A 181 -5.77 15.81 -11.56
CA ILE A 181 -6.62 15.54 -12.72
C ILE A 181 -7.99 15.09 -12.24
N THR A 182 -9.04 15.79 -12.65
CA THR A 182 -10.43 15.51 -12.26
C THR A 182 -11.04 14.42 -13.14
N ALA A 183 -10.75 14.44 -14.44
CA ALA A 183 -11.29 13.46 -15.37
C ALA A 183 -10.33 13.11 -16.51
N VAL A 184 -10.37 11.85 -16.95
CA VAL A 184 -9.75 11.39 -18.20
C VAL A 184 -10.84 10.99 -19.19
N GLN A 185 -10.82 11.61 -20.38
CA GLN A 185 -11.76 11.33 -21.47
C GLN A 185 -11.13 10.40 -22.53
N LEU A 186 -11.75 9.25 -22.77
CA LEU A 186 -11.23 8.18 -23.64
C LEU A 186 -12.37 7.47 -24.39
N GLU A 187 -12.07 6.80 -25.51
CA GLU A 187 -13.04 5.90 -26.14
C GLU A 187 -13.21 4.65 -25.30
N TRP A 188 -14.43 4.41 -24.79
CA TRP A 188 -14.74 3.18 -24.07
C TRP A 188 -16.18 2.75 -24.39
N SER A 189 -16.32 1.53 -24.89
CA SER A 189 -17.59 0.90 -25.25
C SER A 189 -17.40 -0.60 -25.30
N LEU A 190 -18.48 -1.37 -25.50
CA LEU A 190 -18.38 -2.79 -25.83
C LEU A 190 -17.43 -3.07 -27.01
N TRP A 191 -17.30 -2.12 -27.94
CA TRP A 191 -16.50 -2.23 -29.17
C TRP A 191 -15.01 -1.88 -29.04
N THR A 192 -14.65 -1.25 -27.92
CA THR A 192 -13.33 -0.65 -27.70
C THR A 192 -13.04 -0.67 -26.19
N ARG A 193 -12.20 -1.62 -25.76
CA ARG A 193 -11.89 -1.89 -24.35
C ARG A 193 -10.38 -1.93 -24.03
N ASP A 194 -9.54 -1.42 -24.93
CA ASP A 194 -8.08 -1.49 -24.79
C ASP A 194 -7.51 -0.69 -23.60
N ILE A 195 -8.33 0.13 -22.94
CA ILE A 195 -7.95 0.94 -21.78
C ILE A 195 -8.14 0.21 -20.44
N GLU A 196 -8.82 -0.93 -20.42
CA GLU A 196 -9.21 -1.66 -19.19
C GLU A 196 -8.02 -2.22 -18.40
N ASP A 197 -6.91 -2.52 -19.09
CA ASP A 197 -5.73 -3.13 -18.46
C ASP A 197 -4.85 -2.12 -17.70
N GLU A 198 -4.76 -0.88 -18.20
CA GLU A 198 -3.77 0.09 -17.71
C GLU A 198 -4.40 1.41 -17.25
N VAL A 199 -5.25 2.02 -18.07
CA VAL A 199 -5.73 3.39 -17.80
C VAL A 199 -6.87 3.40 -16.80
N ILE A 200 -7.80 2.44 -16.88
CA ILE A 200 -8.93 2.35 -15.93
C ILE A 200 -8.44 2.07 -14.49
N PRO A 201 -7.56 1.09 -14.22
CA PRO A 201 -7.01 0.88 -12.89
C PRO A 201 -6.24 2.10 -12.37
N LEU A 202 -5.45 2.76 -13.23
CA LEU A 202 -4.73 3.98 -12.87
C LEU A 202 -5.66 5.12 -12.46
N CYS A 203 -6.72 5.38 -13.24
CA CYS A 203 -7.68 6.43 -12.90
C CYS A 203 -8.30 6.16 -11.52
N ARG A 204 -8.64 4.91 -11.20
CA ARG A 204 -9.18 4.51 -9.90
C ARG A 204 -8.17 4.63 -8.76
N GLU A 205 -6.92 4.22 -9.01
CA GLU A 205 -5.79 4.39 -8.09
C GLU A 205 -5.62 5.86 -7.67
N LEU A 206 -5.73 6.78 -8.63
CA LEU A 206 -5.53 8.22 -8.42
C LEU A 206 -6.82 9.00 -8.10
N GLY A 207 -7.97 8.32 -7.98
CA GLY A 207 -9.25 8.99 -7.71
C GLY A 207 -9.75 9.91 -8.84
N ILE A 208 -9.41 9.60 -10.09
CA ILE A 208 -9.74 10.35 -11.30
C ILE A 208 -11.04 9.80 -11.93
N GLY A 209 -11.97 10.69 -12.30
CA GLY A 209 -13.19 10.32 -13.02
C GLY A 209 -12.94 9.87 -14.47
N ILE A 210 -13.78 8.99 -15.00
CA ILE A 210 -13.63 8.45 -16.36
C ILE A 210 -14.78 8.96 -17.22
N VAL A 211 -14.48 9.58 -18.36
CA VAL A 211 -15.48 10.15 -19.28
C VAL A 211 -15.42 9.42 -20.63
N PRO A 212 -16.22 8.36 -20.82
CA PRO A 212 -16.27 7.65 -22.10
C PRO A 212 -16.86 8.48 -23.23
N TYR A 213 -16.11 8.67 -24.30
CA TYR A 213 -16.65 9.16 -25.58
C TYR A 213 -16.96 7.99 -26.51
N SER A 214 -17.90 8.20 -27.44
CA SER A 214 -18.44 7.16 -28.34
C SER A 214 -18.88 5.85 -27.62
N PRO A 215 -19.64 5.92 -26.51
CA PRO A 215 -20.05 4.74 -25.74
C PRO A 215 -20.91 3.75 -26.55
N LEU A 216 -21.51 4.22 -27.66
CA LEU A 216 -22.28 3.40 -28.62
C LEU A 216 -21.42 2.85 -29.78
N GLY A 217 -20.10 2.78 -29.62
CA GLY A 217 -19.20 2.26 -30.65
C GLY A 217 -19.23 3.09 -31.94
N ARG A 218 -19.17 4.43 -31.82
CA ARG A 218 -19.30 5.39 -32.94
C ARG A 218 -20.63 5.27 -33.72
N GLY A 219 -21.67 4.82 -33.03
CA GLY A 219 -23.01 4.64 -33.60
C GLY A 219 -23.30 3.21 -34.04
N PHE A 220 -22.32 2.29 -33.98
CA PHE A 220 -22.52 0.87 -34.30
C PHE A 220 -23.65 0.22 -33.49
N PHE A 221 -23.81 0.61 -32.21
CA PHE A 221 -24.93 0.15 -31.38
C PHE A 221 -26.14 1.10 -31.40
N GLY A 222 -26.18 2.06 -32.32
CA GLY A 222 -27.21 3.10 -32.41
C GLY A 222 -28.55 2.68 -33.03
N GLY A 223 -28.71 1.39 -33.38
CA GLY A 223 -29.92 0.81 -33.98
C GLY A 223 -29.67 0.13 -35.33
N LYS A 224 -30.65 -0.66 -35.81
CA LYS A 224 -30.49 -1.57 -36.98
C LYS A 224 -30.02 -0.88 -38.26
N GLY A 225 -30.45 0.35 -38.50
CA GLY A 225 -30.10 1.07 -39.73
C GLY A 225 -28.59 1.23 -39.95
N VAL A 226 -27.77 1.21 -38.88
CA VAL A 226 -26.31 1.36 -38.99
C VAL A 226 -25.59 0.13 -39.54
N VAL A 227 -26.16 -1.07 -39.33
CA VAL A 227 -25.62 -2.33 -39.86
C VAL A 227 -26.20 -2.68 -41.23
N GLU A 228 -27.24 -1.96 -41.66
CA GLU A 228 -27.87 -2.11 -42.97
C GLU A 228 -27.24 -1.17 -44.01
N THR A 229 -27.04 0.11 -43.67
CA THR A 229 -26.44 1.07 -44.61
C THR A 229 -25.78 2.24 -43.87
N VAL A 230 -24.50 2.49 -44.17
CA VAL A 230 -23.81 3.71 -43.73
C VAL A 230 -23.97 4.75 -44.84
N PRO A 231 -24.54 5.95 -44.57
CA PRO A 231 -24.66 7.00 -45.58
C PRO A 231 -23.28 7.35 -46.17
N SER A 232 -23.20 7.48 -47.49
CA SER A 232 -21.95 7.85 -48.19
C SER A 232 -21.42 9.22 -47.75
N VAL A 233 -22.32 10.13 -47.38
CA VAL A 233 -22.00 11.45 -46.81
C VAL A 233 -21.42 11.38 -45.40
N SER A 234 -21.56 10.24 -44.70
CA SER A 234 -21.03 10.08 -43.36
C SER A 234 -19.54 9.84 -43.37
N SER A 235 -18.81 10.50 -42.46
CA SER A 235 -17.38 10.22 -42.26
C SER A 235 -17.12 8.79 -41.77
N LEU A 236 -18.12 8.07 -41.27
CA LEU A 236 -17.99 6.64 -40.90
C LEU A 236 -17.80 5.73 -42.11
N SER A 237 -18.21 6.15 -43.32
CA SER A 237 -18.02 5.37 -44.56
C SER A 237 -16.55 5.06 -44.84
N GLY A 238 -15.62 5.91 -44.40
CA GLY A 238 -14.17 5.71 -44.50
C GLY A 238 -13.54 4.99 -43.30
N HIS A 239 -14.31 4.60 -42.29
CA HIS A 239 -13.77 3.96 -41.08
C HIS A 239 -13.49 2.47 -41.34
N PRO A 240 -12.33 1.90 -40.95
CA PRO A 240 -11.99 0.50 -41.22
C PRO A 240 -13.03 -0.52 -40.74
N ARG A 241 -13.56 -0.34 -39.52
CA ARG A 241 -14.64 -1.18 -38.95
C ARG A 241 -15.98 -1.13 -39.71
N TYR A 242 -16.17 -0.14 -40.58
CA TYR A 242 -17.38 0.05 -41.40
C TYR A 242 -17.18 -0.31 -42.88
N GLN A 243 -15.99 -0.74 -43.28
CA GLN A 243 -15.76 -1.26 -44.64
C GLN A 243 -16.54 -2.56 -44.85
N ALA A 244 -17.03 -2.80 -46.08
CA ALA A 244 -17.98 -3.88 -46.37
C ALA A 244 -17.60 -5.25 -45.76
N GLU A 245 -16.36 -5.70 -45.94
CA GLU A 245 -15.87 -6.99 -45.40
C GLU A 245 -15.85 -7.03 -43.87
N ASN A 246 -15.46 -5.92 -43.22
CA ASN A 246 -15.42 -5.82 -41.77
C ASN A 246 -16.82 -5.66 -41.18
N MET A 247 -17.68 -4.88 -41.84
CA MET A 247 -19.08 -4.68 -41.44
C MET A 247 -19.85 -6.01 -41.44
N GLU A 248 -19.65 -6.86 -42.45
CA GLU A 248 -20.29 -8.17 -42.51
C GLU A 248 -19.91 -9.08 -41.32
N LYS A 249 -18.63 -9.04 -40.90
CA LYS A 249 -18.17 -9.75 -39.70
C LYS A 249 -18.76 -9.15 -38.42
N ASN A 250 -18.71 -7.83 -38.34
CA ASN A 250 -19.15 -7.06 -37.18
C ASN A 250 -20.65 -7.18 -36.94
N LYS A 251 -21.46 -7.33 -38.00
CA LYS A 251 -22.92 -7.52 -37.92
C LYS A 251 -23.32 -8.67 -37.00
N ARG A 252 -22.55 -9.76 -36.96
CA ARG A 252 -22.78 -10.90 -36.05
C ARG A 252 -22.68 -10.49 -34.58
N ILE A 253 -21.83 -9.52 -34.27
CA ILE A 253 -21.76 -8.97 -32.91
C ILE A 253 -22.98 -8.11 -32.61
N TYR A 254 -23.43 -7.30 -33.57
CA TYR A 254 -24.67 -6.53 -33.41
C TYR A 254 -25.88 -7.45 -33.16
N GLU A 255 -26.00 -8.56 -33.89
CA GLU A 255 -27.10 -9.54 -33.73
C GLU A 255 -27.11 -10.20 -32.33
N ARG A 256 -25.94 -10.49 -31.76
CA ARG A 256 -25.82 -10.97 -30.38
C ARG A 256 -26.30 -9.91 -29.38
N ILE A 257 -25.84 -8.67 -29.54
CA ILE A 257 -26.25 -7.55 -28.68
C ILE A 257 -27.74 -7.23 -28.83
N GLU A 258 -28.31 -7.35 -30.03
CA GLU A 258 -29.75 -7.22 -30.23
C GLU A 258 -30.54 -8.30 -29.49
N SER A 259 -30.06 -9.54 -29.51
CA SER A 259 -30.70 -10.64 -28.80
C SER A 259 -30.68 -10.40 -27.29
N LEU A 260 -29.55 -9.92 -26.75
CA LEU A 260 -29.44 -9.53 -25.34
C LEU A 260 -30.29 -8.29 -25.01
N ALA A 261 -30.39 -7.33 -25.90
CA ALA A 261 -31.22 -6.14 -25.67
C ALA A 261 -32.70 -6.51 -25.54
N LYS A 262 -33.18 -7.43 -26.40
CA LYS A 262 -34.53 -8.03 -26.29
C LYS A 262 -34.71 -8.77 -24.97
N LYS A 263 -33.72 -9.56 -24.53
CA LYS A 263 -33.72 -10.27 -23.23
C LYS A 263 -33.87 -9.30 -22.06
N HIS A 264 -33.27 -8.11 -22.14
CA HIS A 264 -33.34 -7.06 -21.12
C HIS A 264 -34.44 -6.01 -21.38
N GLU A 265 -35.39 -6.29 -22.28
CA GLU A 265 -36.52 -5.42 -22.62
C GLU A 265 -36.12 -3.97 -22.95
N CYS A 266 -34.95 -3.81 -23.58
CA CYS A 266 -34.41 -2.52 -23.96
C CYS A 266 -33.91 -2.51 -25.41
N THR A 267 -33.54 -1.33 -25.90
CA THR A 267 -32.97 -1.17 -27.24
C THR A 267 -31.46 -1.43 -27.24
N THR A 268 -30.88 -1.77 -28.38
CA THR A 268 -29.42 -1.91 -28.53
C THR A 268 -28.62 -0.70 -28.05
N PRO A 269 -29.01 0.57 -28.31
CA PRO A 269 -28.29 1.71 -27.75
C PRO A 269 -28.42 1.79 -26.22
N GLN A 270 -29.58 1.45 -25.67
CA GLN A 270 -29.78 1.42 -24.22
C GLN A 270 -28.91 0.36 -23.55
N LEU A 271 -28.85 -0.86 -24.08
CA LEU A 271 -28.04 -1.92 -23.49
C LEU A 271 -26.54 -1.57 -23.52
N ALA A 272 -26.05 -1.10 -24.68
CA ALA A 272 -24.64 -0.73 -24.83
C ALA A 272 -24.24 0.42 -23.90
N LEU A 273 -25.08 1.45 -23.78
CA LEU A 273 -24.84 2.57 -22.88
C LEU A 273 -24.99 2.19 -21.40
N ALA A 274 -25.98 1.35 -21.06
CA ALA A 274 -26.19 0.83 -19.71
C ALA A 274 -25.00 0.00 -19.23
N TRP A 275 -24.38 -0.79 -20.12
CA TRP A 275 -23.15 -1.51 -19.84
C TRP A 275 -22.02 -0.56 -19.45
N VAL A 276 -21.82 0.54 -20.20
CA VAL A 276 -20.78 1.55 -19.88
C VAL A 276 -21.08 2.26 -18.56
N LEU A 277 -22.33 2.67 -18.35
CA LEU A 277 -22.78 3.35 -17.12
C LEU A 277 -22.53 2.50 -15.86
N GLN A 278 -22.63 1.18 -15.98
CA GLN A 278 -22.50 0.23 -14.87
C GLN A 278 -21.08 -0.33 -14.69
N GLN A 279 -20.09 0.15 -15.45
CA GLN A 279 -18.69 -0.18 -15.19
C GLN A 279 -18.13 0.45 -13.91
N GLY A 280 -18.80 1.48 -13.36
CA GLY A 280 -18.44 2.10 -12.09
C GLY A 280 -19.18 3.41 -11.81
N ASN A 281 -19.16 3.84 -10.55
CA ASN A 281 -19.77 5.11 -10.14
C ASN A 281 -18.99 6.33 -10.65
N ASP A 282 -17.69 6.16 -10.86
CA ASP A 282 -16.68 7.06 -11.42
C ASP A 282 -16.81 7.30 -12.95
N VAL A 283 -17.74 6.59 -13.62
CA VAL A 283 -17.90 6.63 -15.08
C VAL A 283 -19.05 7.54 -15.51
N VAL A 284 -18.79 8.52 -16.38
CA VAL A 284 -19.79 9.46 -16.92
C VAL A 284 -19.69 9.54 -18.45
N PRO A 285 -20.43 8.71 -19.20
CA PRO A 285 -20.38 8.73 -20.66
C PRO A 285 -21.04 9.98 -21.25
N ILE A 286 -20.56 10.41 -22.42
CA ILE A 286 -21.01 11.62 -23.12
C ILE A 286 -21.52 11.31 -24.54
N PRO A 287 -22.57 10.47 -24.72
CA PRO A 287 -23.12 10.22 -26.05
C PRO A 287 -23.68 11.51 -26.66
N GLY A 288 -23.28 11.81 -27.89
CA GLY A 288 -23.82 12.91 -28.68
C GLY A 288 -24.87 12.45 -29.69
N THR A 289 -25.87 13.29 -29.97
CA THR A 289 -26.84 13.04 -31.04
C THR A 289 -27.46 14.33 -31.57
N THR A 290 -27.99 14.28 -32.79
CA THR A 290 -28.72 15.37 -33.43
C THR A 290 -30.24 15.17 -33.38
N LYS A 291 -30.73 14.10 -32.73
CA LYS A 291 -32.16 13.75 -32.70
C LYS A 291 -32.64 13.61 -31.26
N ILE A 292 -33.70 14.32 -30.90
CA ILE A 292 -34.34 14.24 -29.56
C ILE A 292 -34.71 12.80 -29.21
N LYS A 293 -35.29 12.05 -30.16
CA LYS A 293 -35.63 10.63 -29.94
C LYS A 293 -34.44 9.76 -29.53
N ASN A 294 -33.25 10.01 -30.09
CA ASN A 294 -32.05 9.26 -29.74
C ASN A 294 -31.52 9.71 -28.36
N LEU A 295 -31.69 10.98 -28.01
CA LEU A 295 -31.35 11.51 -26.71
C LEU A 295 -32.23 10.88 -25.62
N ASP A 296 -33.53 10.77 -25.86
CA ASP A 296 -34.46 10.08 -24.96
C ASP A 296 -34.12 8.59 -24.81
N GLN A 297 -33.69 7.93 -25.89
CA GLN A 297 -33.17 6.55 -25.81
C GLN A 297 -31.93 6.46 -24.92
N ASN A 298 -30.97 7.38 -25.06
CA ASN A 298 -29.77 7.41 -24.22
C ASN A 298 -30.14 7.63 -22.74
N ILE A 299 -31.08 8.53 -22.44
CA ILE A 299 -31.57 8.77 -21.08
C ILE A 299 -32.24 7.50 -20.52
N GLY A 300 -33.05 6.81 -21.33
CA GLY A 300 -33.69 5.55 -20.94
C GLY A 300 -32.70 4.43 -20.57
N ALA A 301 -31.43 4.52 -20.96
CA ALA A 301 -30.40 3.56 -20.56
C ALA A 301 -30.16 3.56 -19.03
N LEU A 302 -30.45 4.65 -18.33
CA LEU A 302 -30.31 4.75 -16.86
C LEU A 302 -31.30 3.85 -16.10
N SER A 303 -32.41 3.48 -16.73
CA SER A 303 -33.41 2.57 -16.17
C SER A 303 -33.04 1.10 -16.33
N VAL A 304 -32.09 0.77 -17.20
CA VAL A 304 -31.65 -0.61 -17.42
C VAL A 304 -30.74 -1.04 -16.28
N LYS A 305 -31.13 -2.08 -15.54
CA LYS A 305 -30.34 -2.68 -14.44
C LYS A 305 -29.72 -3.98 -14.91
N LEU A 306 -28.42 -4.12 -14.76
CA LEU A 306 -27.66 -5.29 -15.17
C LEU A 306 -26.98 -5.89 -13.93
N SER A 307 -27.18 -7.18 -13.69
CA SER A 307 -26.41 -7.89 -12.66
C SER A 307 -24.96 -8.11 -13.11
N GLU A 308 -24.06 -8.49 -12.20
CA GLU A 308 -22.69 -8.88 -12.57
C GLU A 308 -22.66 -10.04 -13.58
N LYS A 309 -23.66 -10.93 -13.54
CA LYS A 309 -23.80 -12.00 -14.53
C LYS A 309 -24.16 -11.43 -15.91
N ASP A 310 -25.10 -10.49 -15.96
CA ASP A 310 -25.51 -9.86 -17.23
C ASP A 310 -24.37 -9.04 -17.82
N LEU A 311 -23.62 -8.29 -17.00
CA LEU A 311 -22.45 -7.54 -17.45
C LEU A 311 -21.38 -8.46 -18.06
N ARG A 312 -21.14 -9.64 -17.46
CA ARG A 312 -20.24 -10.65 -18.04
C ARG A 312 -20.77 -11.21 -19.35
N GLU A 313 -22.04 -11.61 -19.39
CA GLU A 313 -22.67 -12.15 -20.61
C GLU A 313 -22.62 -11.15 -21.78
N ILE A 314 -22.89 -9.87 -21.50
CA ILE A 314 -22.82 -8.80 -22.50
C ILE A 314 -21.38 -8.57 -22.97
N SER A 315 -20.40 -8.60 -22.06
CA SER A 315 -18.98 -8.48 -22.39
C SER A 315 -18.46 -9.67 -23.21
N GLU A 316 -18.90 -10.88 -22.91
CA GLU A 316 -18.57 -12.11 -23.64
C GLU A 316 -19.25 -12.18 -25.00
N ALA A 317 -20.40 -11.53 -25.17
CA ALA A 317 -21.05 -11.37 -26.47
C ALA A 317 -20.27 -10.47 -27.44
N VAL A 318 -19.29 -9.70 -26.94
CA VAL A 318 -18.41 -8.83 -27.75
C VAL A 318 -16.94 -9.10 -27.42
N PRO A 319 -16.37 -10.24 -27.84
CA PRO A 319 -14.94 -10.48 -27.73
C PRO A 319 -14.19 -9.44 -28.57
N ILE A 320 -13.21 -8.76 -27.99
CA ILE A 320 -12.50 -7.66 -28.68
C ILE A 320 -11.71 -8.16 -29.90
N ASP A 321 -11.17 -9.38 -29.84
CA ASP A 321 -10.44 -10.00 -30.95
C ASP A 321 -11.35 -10.36 -32.13
N GLU A 322 -12.68 -10.41 -31.94
CA GLU A 322 -13.65 -10.62 -33.03
C GLU A 322 -14.03 -9.32 -33.76
N VAL A 323 -13.71 -8.14 -33.20
CA VAL A 323 -14.04 -6.86 -33.83
C VAL A 323 -13.17 -6.64 -35.07
N ALA A 324 -13.78 -6.78 -36.24
CA ALA A 324 -13.10 -6.67 -37.51
C ALA A 324 -12.79 -5.21 -37.87
N GLY A 325 -11.54 -4.95 -38.26
CA GLY A 325 -11.03 -3.63 -38.63
C GLY A 325 -10.41 -2.88 -37.45
N ILE A 326 -9.37 -2.10 -37.75
CA ILE A 326 -8.66 -1.31 -36.74
C ILE A 326 -9.54 -0.18 -36.16
N ARG A 327 -9.26 0.20 -34.90
CA ARG A 327 -9.98 1.27 -34.16
C ARG A 327 -9.86 2.65 -34.82
N TYR A 328 -8.77 2.91 -35.55
CA TYR A 328 -8.46 4.24 -36.09
C TYR A 328 -8.70 4.29 -37.61
N TYR A 329 -9.07 5.46 -38.12
CA TYR A 329 -9.26 5.69 -39.57
C TYR A 329 -8.01 5.39 -40.40
N ASN A 330 -6.83 5.66 -39.85
CA ASN A 330 -5.53 5.39 -40.47
C ASN A 330 -4.43 5.44 -39.41
N GLU A 331 -3.21 5.06 -39.79
CA GLU A 331 -2.05 5.11 -38.90
C GLU A 331 -1.72 6.50 -38.36
N ARG A 332 -2.02 7.58 -39.12
CA ARG A 332 -1.77 8.95 -38.62
C ARG A 332 -2.65 9.28 -37.42
N HIS A 333 -3.90 8.83 -37.42
CA HIS A 333 -4.79 9.03 -36.27
C HIS A 333 -4.37 8.18 -35.06
N ALA A 334 -3.80 7.00 -35.27
CA ALA A 334 -3.30 6.14 -34.20
C ALA A 334 -2.20 6.81 -33.37
N LYS A 335 -1.39 7.69 -33.99
CA LYS A 335 -0.32 8.45 -33.31
C LYS A 335 -0.81 9.39 -32.21
N PHE A 336 -2.08 9.80 -32.25
CA PHE A 336 -2.67 10.67 -31.23
C PHE A 336 -3.36 9.91 -30.11
N SER A 337 -3.35 8.57 -30.15
CA SER A 337 -3.98 7.74 -29.13
C SER A 337 -3.21 7.71 -27.82
N TRP A 338 -3.90 7.32 -26.75
CA TRP A 338 -3.32 7.15 -25.42
C TRP A 338 -2.06 6.26 -25.41
N LYS A 339 -1.96 5.27 -26.30
CA LYS A 339 -0.79 4.37 -26.42
C LYS A 339 0.48 5.08 -26.88
N SER A 340 0.35 6.19 -27.60
CA SER A 340 1.48 6.98 -28.13
C SER A 340 1.62 8.34 -27.46
N ALA A 341 0.74 8.66 -26.50
CA ALA A 341 0.62 9.95 -25.85
C ALA A 341 1.54 10.13 -24.64
N ASN A 342 2.80 9.67 -24.74
CA ASN A 342 3.84 9.97 -23.75
C ASN A 342 4.46 11.34 -24.07
N THR A 343 4.78 12.12 -23.03
CA THR A 343 5.47 13.41 -23.20
C THR A 343 6.96 13.29 -22.89
N PRO A 344 7.82 14.16 -23.46
CA PRO A 344 9.21 14.25 -23.03
C PRO A 344 9.27 14.57 -21.53
N PRO A 345 10.32 14.15 -20.82
CA PRO A 345 10.54 14.60 -19.45
C PRO A 345 10.71 16.13 -19.44
N ASN A 346 10.29 16.80 -18.36
CA ASN A 346 10.41 18.26 -18.26
C ASN A 346 11.88 18.69 -18.36
N ASP A 347 12.28 19.46 -19.38
CA ASP A 347 13.69 19.87 -19.53
C ASP A 347 14.17 20.87 -18.45
N SER A 348 13.27 21.38 -17.60
CA SER A 348 13.63 22.08 -16.36
C SER A 348 13.74 21.16 -15.13
N SER A 349 13.35 19.90 -15.30
CA SER A 349 13.52 18.81 -14.36
C SER A 349 13.75 17.54 -15.16
N VAL A 350 14.97 17.38 -15.69
CA VAL A 350 15.52 16.06 -16.05
C VAL A 350 14.82 15.07 -15.14
N SER A 351 13.99 14.17 -15.69
CA SER A 351 13.34 13.13 -14.91
C SER A 351 14.38 12.62 -13.94
N THR A 352 14.20 12.94 -12.67
CA THR A 352 15.14 12.56 -11.60
C THR A 352 15.04 11.07 -11.30
N VAL A 353 14.35 10.32 -12.16
CA VAL A 353 14.41 8.87 -12.21
C VAL A 353 15.12 8.51 -13.52
N PRO A 354 16.34 7.94 -13.45
CA PRO A 354 17.05 7.53 -14.64
C PRO A 354 16.28 6.38 -15.32
N ARG A 355 16.11 6.44 -16.65
CA ARG A 355 15.81 5.23 -17.43
C ARG A 355 17.08 4.37 -17.46
N VAL A 356 17.17 3.44 -16.51
CA VAL A 356 18.14 2.35 -16.52
C VAL A 356 17.65 1.19 -17.39
N SER A 357 18.57 0.37 -17.88
CA SER A 357 18.24 -0.94 -18.44
C SER A 357 17.49 -1.79 -17.40
N LYS A 358 16.52 -2.62 -17.84
CA LYS A 358 15.75 -3.54 -16.95
C LYS A 358 16.64 -4.50 -16.15
N LEU A 359 17.87 -4.73 -16.62
CA LEU A 359 18.91 -5.47 -15.94
C LEU A 359 20.11 -4.55 -15.71
N GLY A 360 20.61 -4.48 -14.48
CA GLY A 360 21.87 -3.82 -14.17
C GLY A 360 23.03 -4.81 -14.05
N PHE A 361 24.23 -4.31 -13.83
CA PHE A 361 25.43 -5.13 -13.66
C PHE A 361 26.14 -4.82 -12.35
N GLY A 362 26.26 -5.83 -11.49
CA GLY A 362 26.99 -5.73 -10.22
C GLY A 362 28.48 -5.98 -10.41
N CYS A 363 29.30 -4.95 -10.20
CA CYS A 363 30.73 -4.98 -10.53
C CYS A 363 31.61 -5.63 -9.44
N MET A 364 31.07 -5.93 -8.25
CA MET A 364 31.83 -6.45 -7.10
C MET A 364 32.73 -7.64 -7.43
N GLY A 365 32.23 -8.58 -8.24
CA GLY A 365 32.96 -9.80 -8.60
C GLY A 365 34.20 -9.59 -9.47
N LEU A 366 34.32 -8.44 -10.15
CA LEU A 366 35.44 -8.18 -11.07
C LEU A 366 36.78 -7.99 -10.35
N THR A 367 36.75 -7.51 -9.10
CA THR A 367 37.96 -7.20 -8.30
C THR A 367 38.11 -8.11 -7.08
N GLY A 368 37.53 -9.31 -7.15
CA GLY A 368 37.70 -10.34 -6.12
C GLY A 368 36.74 -10.18 -4.94
N ALA A 369 35.74 -11.06 -4.87
CA ALA A 369 34.76 -11.10 -3.78
C ALA A 369 34.33 -12.53 -3.43
N TYR A 370 33.89 -13.29 -4.44
CA TYR A 370 33.57 -14.72 -4.31
C TYR A 370 34.66 -15.63 -4.88
N ASN A 371 35.47 -15.11 -5.81
CA ASN A 371 36.58 -15.76 -6.50
C ASN A 371 37.72 -14.75 -6.63
N ASP A 372 38.86 -15.17 -7.18
CA ASP A 372 40.00 -14.30 -7.47
C ASP A 372 39.64 -13.14 -8.42
N PRO A 373 40.31 -11.97 -8.29
CA PRO A 373 40.09 -10.83 -9.17
C PRO A 373 40.45 -11.16 -10.62
N LEU A 374 39.72 -10.58 -11.57
CA LEU A 374 40.08 -10.68 -12.98
C LEU A 374 41.29 -9.78 -13.30
N PRO A 375 42.12 -10.17 -14.28
CA PRO A 375 43.04 -9.25 -14.91
C PRO A 375 42.30 -8.02 -15.44
N GLU A 376 42.87 -6.83 -15.25
CA GLU A 376 42.21 -5.55 -15.51
C GLU A 376 41.59 -5.46 -16.92
N GLN A 377 42.31 -5.89 -17.95
CA GLN A 377 41.82 -5.83 -19.34
C GLN A 377 40.63 -6.76 -19.60
N GLU A 378 40.61 -7.94 -18.95
CA GLU A 378 39.48 -8.85 -19.05
C GLU A 378 38.25 -8.28 -18.35
N ALA A 379 38.43 -7.66 -17.17
CA ALA A 379 37.36 -7.01 -16.44
C ALA A 379 36.77 -5.82 -17.23
N ILE A 380 37.61 -4.99 -17.86
CA ILE A 380 37.18 -3.92 -18.77
C ILE A 380 36.40 -4.51 -19.96
N SER A 381 36.85 -5.64 -20.51
CA SER A 381 36.15 -6.32 -21.62
C SER A 381 34.73 -6.76 -21.21
N VAL A 382 34.56 -7.31 -20.00
CA VAL A 382 33.23 -7.69 -19.48
C VAL A 382 32.32 -6.46 -19.33
N ILE A 383 32.82 -5.35 -18.78
CA ILE A 383 32.05 -4.11 -18.63
C ILE A 383 31.63 -3.56 -20.01
N LYS A 384 32.56 -3.52 -20.97
CA LYS A 384 32.26 -3.10 -22.34
C LYS A 384 31.23 -3.99 -23.00
N HIS A 385 31.34 -5.31 -22.83
CA HIS A 385 30.37 -6.26 -23.38
C HIS A 385 28.99 -6.08 -22.75
N ALA A 386 28.90 -5.86 -21.44
CA ALA A 386 27.63 -5.53 -20.78
C ALA A 386 26.99 -4.29 -21.41
N PHE A 387 27.79 -3.24 -21.62
CA PHE A 387 27.31 -2.01 -22.25
C PHE A 387 26.87 -2.22 -23.71
N THR A 388 27.64 -2.95 -24.53
CA THR A 388 27.27 -3.21 -25.93
C THR A 388 26.01 -4.06 -26.07
N GLN A 389 25.71 -4.91 -25.07
CA GLN A 389 24.44 -5.65 -24.98
C GLN A 389 23.28 -4.84 -24.40
N GLY A 390 23.47 -3.54 -24.12
CA GLY A 390 22.42 -2.62 -23.71
C GLY A 390 22.25 -2.46 -22.19
N ILE A 391 23.17 -2.98 -21.36
CA ILE A 391 23.18 -2.68 -19.93
C ILE A 391 23.75 -1.28 -19.70
N THR A 392 22.96 -0.39 -19.10
CA THR A 392 23.37 0.98 -18.81
C THR A 392 23.58 1.25 -17.32
N PHE A 393 23.08 0.39 -16.44
CA PHE A 393 23.18 0.54 -14.99
C PHE A 393 24.31 -0.31 -14.40
N PHE A 394 25.34 0.34 -13.86
CA PHE A 394 26.52 -0.31 -13.28
C PHE A 394 26.63 0.02 -11.79
N ASP A 395 26.69 -1.02 -10.97
CA ASP A 395 26.71 -0.92 -9.52
C ASP A 395 28.07 -1.30 -8.94
N THR A 396 28.69 -0.38 -8.19
CA THR A 396 29.94 -0.59 -7.45
C THR A 396 29.80 -0.07 -6.01
N ALA A 397 30.90 -0.03 -5.26
CA ALA A 397 31.02 0.60 -3.95
C ALA A 397 32.48 0.98 -3.69
N ASP A 398 32.72 2.00 -2.87
CA ASP A 398 34.07 2.42 -2.48
C ASP A 398 34.90 1.30 -1.84
N VAL A 399 34.23 0.39 -1.15
CA VAL A 399 34.84 -0.72 -0.41
C VAL A 399 35.16 -1.96 -1.27
N TYR A 400 34.73 -1.98 -2.54
CA TYR A 400 34.91 -3.16 -3.39
C TYR A 400 36.33 -3.30 -3.93
N GLY A 401 36.91 -4.49 -3.73
CA GLY A 401 38.30 -4.79 -4.08
C GLY A 401 39.31 -4.18 -3.11
N SER A 402 40.54 -4.69 -3.12
CA SER A 402 41.63 -4.12 -2.33
C SER A 402 41.93 -2.69 -2.78
N ASN A 403 42.15 -1.77 -1.84
CA ASN A 403 42.49 -0.37 -2.11
C ASN A 403 41.54 0.33 -3.10
N HIS A 404 40.23 0.09 -2.98
CA HIS A 404 39.20 0.70 -3.85
C HIS A 404 39.33 0.31 -5.33
N ALA A 405 39.92 -0.86 -5.63
CA ALA A 405 40.23 -1.29 -7.00
C ALA A 405 39.00 -1.29 -7.93
N ASN A 406 37.78 -1.51 -7.43
CA ASN A 406 36.60 -1.56 -8.28
C ASN A 406 36.22 -0.20 -8.88
N GLU A 407 36.24 0.87 -8.07
CA GLU A 407 35.99 2.24 -8.57
C GLU A 407 37.09 2.66 -9.58
N LEU A 408 38.36 2.34 -9.29
CA LEU A 408 39.48 2.63 -10.20
C LEU A 408 39.37 1.86 -11.53
N LEU A 409 38.92 0.60 -11.48
CA LEU A 409 38.65 -0.22 -12.66
C LEU A 409 37.51 0.38 -13.49
N LEU A 410 36.41 0.78 -12.85
CA LEU A 410 35.30 1.42 -13.54
C LEU A 410 35.72 2.73 -14.18
N ALA A 411 36.54 3.56 -13.52
CA ALA A 411 37.07 4.79 -14.13
C ALA A 411 37.77 4.51 -15.48
N LYS A 412 38.61 3.47 -15.53
CA LYS A 412 39.32 3.05 -16.75
C LYS A 412 38.37 2.51 -17.82
N ALA A 413 37.32 1.80 -17.44
CA ALA A 413 36.31 1.31 -18.38
C ALA A 413 35.42 2.45 -18.91
N LEU A 414 34.98 3.36 -18.05
CA LEU A 414 34.11 4.49 -18.38
C LEU A 414 34.77 5.47 -19.35
N LYS A 415 36.10 5.67 -19.28
CA LYS A 415 36.85 6.46 -20.29
C LYS A 415 36.72 5.93 -21.71
N GLN A 416 36.32 4.67 -21.87
CA GLN A 416 36.20 3.98 -23.15
C GLN A 416 34.73 3.81 -23.58
N LEU A 417 33.79 4.38 -22.82
CA LEU A 417 32.35 4.26 -23.02
C LEU A 417 31.68 5.65 -22.99
N PRO A 418 30.52 5.84 -23.64
CA PRO A 418 29.80 7.11 -23.59
C PRO A 418 29.18 7.31 -22.19
N ARG A 419 29.84 8.12 -21.35
CA ARG A 419 29.47 8.37 -19.95
C ARG A 419 28.03 8.87 -19.77
N ASP A 420 27.51 9.64 -20.73
CA ASP A 420 26.14 10.16 -20.76
C ASP A 420 25.07 9.05 -20.87
N LYS A 421 25.44 7.88 -21.39
CA LYS A 421 24.56 6.72 -21.51
C LYS A 421 24.64 5.75 -20.34
N ILE A 422 25.48 6.03 -19.35
CA ILE A 422 25.73 5.14 -18.21
C ILE A 422 25.14 5.76 -16.95
N GLN A 423 24.42 4.93 -16.19
CA GLN A 423 24.00 5.24 -14.83
C GLN A 423 24.93 4.52 -13.88
N LEU A 424 25.77 5.30 -13.21
CA LEU A 424 26.78 4.79 -12.29
C LEU A 424 26.27 4.89 -10.85
N ALA A 425 26.13 3.72 -10.20
CA ALA A 425 25.89 3.62 -8.78
C ALA A 425 27.19 3.33 -8.02
N THR A 426 27.46 4.10 -6.95
CA THR A 426 28.47 3.73 -5.95
C THR A 426 27.92 3.95 -4.55
N LYS A 427 28.67 3.53 -3.53
CA LYS A 427 28.19 3.51 -2.13
C LYS A 427 29.30 3.91 -1.17
N PHE A 428 28.88 4.42 -0.02
CA PHE A 428 29.73 4.75 1.12
C PHE A 428 29.23 4.08 2.40
N GLY A 429 30.00 4.20 3.47
CA GLY A 429 29.50 3.93 4.82
C GLY A 429 30.16 2.74 5.51
N ILE A 430 30.96 1.94 4.80
CA ILE A 430 31.80 0.89 5.42
C ILE A 430 33.22 1.42 5.55
N SER A 431 33.65 1.74 6.77
CA SER A 431 34.95 2.40 7.04
C SER A 431 36.10 1.43 7.36
N LYS A 432 35.79 0.20 7.76
CA LYS A 432 36.75 -0.89 7.97
C LYS A 432 36.15 -2.21 7.49
N THR A 433 37.00 -3.08 6.95
CA THR A 433 36.57 -4.23 6.14
C THR A 433 36.96 -5.60 6.68
N THR A 434 37.75 -5.69 7.74
CA THR A 434 38.11 -7.00 8.32
C THR A 434 36.87 -7.67 8.90
N PHE A 435 36.76 -8.99 8.71
CA PHE A 435 35.61 -9.81 9.13
C PHE A 435 35.20 -9.61 10.59
N SER A 436 36.15 -9.27 11.48
CA SER A 436 35.94 -9.06 12.91
C SER A 436 35.77 -7.59 13.35
N ASP A 437 35.99 -6.58 12.49
CA ASP A 437 36.00 -5.14 12.87
C ASP A 437 35.34 -4.25 11.80
N ARG A 438 34.21 -4.71 11.23
CA ARG A 438 33.43 -3.92 10.27
C ARG A 438 32.76 -2.74 10.98
N GLN A 439 33.17 -1.51 10.65
CA GLN A 439 32.65 -0.27 11.23
C GLN A 439 31.83 0.51 10.21
N ILE A 440 30.59 0.86 10.58
CA ILE A 440 29.68 1.64 9.75
C ILE A 440 29.72 3.10 10.17
N LYS A 441 29.73 4.03 9.20
CA LYS A 441 29.75 5.47 9.44
C LYS A 441 28.82 6.21 8.49
N GLY A 442 27.87 6.96 9.04
CA GLY A 442 26.89 7.78 8.34
C GLY A 442 26.96 9.26 8.71
N THR A 443 27.96 9.69 9.49
CA THR A 443 28.07 11.10 9.88
C THR A 443 28.24 12.01 8.66
N PRO A 444 27.68 13.25 8.68
CA PRO A 444 27.77 14.19 7.57
C PRO A 444 29.19 14.36 6.99
N ASP A 445 30.19 14.62 7.84
CA ASP A 445 31.57 14.79 7.38
C ASP A 445 32.12 13.56 6.67
N TYR A 446 31.75 12.35 7.14
CA TYR A 446 32.16 11.11 6.52
C TYR A 446 31.49 10.92 5.14
N VAL A 447 30.18 11.15 5.05
CA VAL A 447 29.40 11.11 3.80
C VAL A 447 30.07 11.97 2.73
N ARG A 448 30.36 13.24 3.07
CA ARG A 448 31.00 14.18 2.15
C ARG A 448 32.40 13.71 1.74
N SER A 449 33.23 13.31 2.70
CA SER A 449 34.60 12.86 2.42
C SER A 449 34.65 11.64 1.50
N CYS A 450 33.74 10.68 1.69
CA CYS A 450 33.59 9.52 0.81
C CYS A 450 33.12 9.93 -0.58
N CYS A 451 32.18 10.87 -0.70
CA CYS A 451 31.67 11.33 -1.98
C CYS A 451 32.78 11.94 -2.84
N GLU A 452 33.55 12.87 -2.26
CA GLU A 452 34.70 13.50 -2.93
C GLU A 452 35.76 12.48 -3.36
N ALA A 453 36.05 11.51 -2.48
CA ALA A 453 37.01 10.46 -2.78
C ALA A 453 36.53 9.53 -3.90
N SER A 454 35.24 9.17 -3.91
CA SER A 454 34.63 8.37 -4.97
C SER A 454 34.62 9.11 -6.31
N LEU A 455 34.25 10.39 -6.35
CA LEU A 455 34.32 11.22 -7.57
C LEU A 455 35.73 11.22 -8.17
N LYS A 456 36.76 11.39 -7.32
CA LYS A 456 38.17 11.36 -7.73
C LYS A 456 38.61 9.98 -8.24
N ARG A 457 38.23 8.90 -7.55
CA ARG A 457 38.61 7.52 -7.95
C ARG A 457 37.92 7.07 -9.23
N LEU A 458 36.64 7.42 -9.39
CA LEU A 458 35.84 7.14 -10.58
C LEU A 458 36.19 8.07 -11.76
N ASP A 459 36.89 9.17 -11.51
CA ASP A 459 37.24 10.22 -12.48
C ASP A 459 35.99 10.79 -13.18
N VAL A 460 34.98 11.15 -12.37
CA VAL A 460 33.68 11.68 -12.82
C VAL A 460 33.33 12.97 -12.08
N GLN A 461 32.56 13.83 -12.73
CA GLN A 461 32.08 15.10 -12.13
C GLN A 461 30.88 14.90 -11.19
N TYR A 462 30.12 13.81 -11.38
CA TYR A 462 28.98 13.47 -10.55
C TYR A 462 28.76 11.95 -10.50
N ILE A 463 28.12 11.49 -9.42
CA ILE A 463 27.62 10.13 -9.23
C ILE A 463 26.12 10.13 -9.60
N ASP A 464 25.66 9.18 -10.42
CA ASP A 464 24.23 9.13 -10.78
C ASP A 464 23.39 8.68 -9.59
N LEU A 465 23.79 7.60 -8.90
CA LEU A 465 23.07 7.08 -7.73
C LEU A 465 24.05 6.77 -6.61
N TYR A 466 23.91 7.46 -5.47
CA TYR A 466 24.80 7.30 -4.34
C TYR A 466 24.08 6.66 -3.16
N TYR A 467 24.53 5.46 -2.78
CA TYR A 467 23.92 4.72 -1.68
C TYR A 467 24.67 4.91 -0.36
N GLN A 468 23.92 4.99 0.74
CA GLN A 468 24.46 4.49 2.01
C GLN A 468 24.48 2.95 1.96
N HIS A 469 25.68 2.36 1.95
CA HIS A 469 25.91 0.93 1.76
C HIS A 469 25.37 0.09 2.92
N ARG A 470 25.53 0.57 4.14
CA ARG A 470 24.95 0.02 5.36
C ARG A 470 24.54 1.17 6.24
N VAL A 471 23.36 1.06 6.85
CA VAL A 471 22.82 2.11 7.73
C VAL A 471 23.68 2.21 8.99
N ASP A 472 24.13 3.41 9.31
CA ASP A 472 24.76 3.71 10.59
C ASP A 472 23.68 3.89 11.65
N THR A 473 23.49 2.88 12.49
CA THR A 473 22.47 2.86 13.53
C THR A 473 22.80 3.77 14.72
N SER A 474 23.97 4.40 14.74
CA SER A 474 24.35 5.37 15.78
C SER A 474 24.04 6.82 15.42
N VAL A 475 23.66 7.08 14.17
CA VAL A 475 23.40 8.43 13.64
C VAL A 475 21.95 8.52 13.17
N PRO A 476 21.19 9.57 13.56
CA PRO A 476 19.85 9.80 13.01
C PRO A 476 19.91 9.88 11.48
N ILE A 477 19.05 9.13 10.79
CA ILE A 477 19.09 9.06 9.32
C ILE A 477 18.94 10.44 8.67
N GLU A 478 18.22 11.35 9.32
CA GLU A 478 18.01 12.72 8.87
C GLU A 478 19.32 13.51 8.73
N GLN A 479 20.33 13.23 9.57
CA GLN A 479 21.64 13.89 9.48
C GLN A 479 22.40 13.38 8.25
N THR A 480 22.41 12.06 8.04
CA THR A 480 23.02 11.43 6.85
C THR A 480 22.36 11.98 5.58
N MET A 481 21.02 12.00 5.56
CA MET A 481 20.23 12.47 4.42
C MET A 481 20.34 13.97 4.20
N GLY A 482 20.45 14.77 5.26
CA GLY A 482 20.68 16.20 5.16
C GLY A 482 21.99 16.52 4.43
N GLU A 483 23.03 15.72 4.64
CA GLU A 483 24.29 15.88 3.90
C GLU A 483 24.20 15.39 2.45
N LEU A 484 23.56 14.23 2.22
CA LEU A 484 23.33 13.73 0.87
C LEU A 484 22.50 14.72 0.03
N LYS A 485 21.49 15.36 0.63
CA LYS A 485 20.71 16.43 0.00
C LYS A 485 21.60 17.60 -0.45
N LYS A 486 22.54 18.05 0.38
CA LYS A 486 23.50 19.11 -0.02
C LYS A 486 24.36 18.67 -1.20
N LEU A 487 24.84 17.42 -1.21
CA LEU A 487 25.60 16.88 -2.34
C LEU A 487 24.77 16.81 -3.63
N VAL A 488 23.45 16.62 -3.52
CA VAL A 488 22.52 16.74 -4.65
C VAL A 488 22.40 18.18 -5.13
N GLU A 489 22.20 19.13 -4.20
CA GLU A 489 22.12 20.56 -4.51
C GLU A 489 23.42 21.10 -5.15
N GLU A 490 24.58 20.56 -4.75
CA GLU A 490 25.90 20.85 -5.34
C GLU A 490 26.13 20.18 -6.71
N GLY A 491 25.23 19.30 -7.16
CA GLY A 491 25.35 18.56 -8.42
C GLY A 491 26.39 17.44 -8.41
N LYS A 492 26.94 17.07 -7.24
CA LYS A 492 27.91 15.97 -7.08
C LYS A 492 27.26 14.60 -7.08
N VAL A 493 26.01 14.53 -6.61
CA VAL A 493 25.17 13.34 -6.61
C VAL A 493 23.89 13.69 -7.35
N LYS A 494 23.37 12.84 -8.22
CA LYS A 494 22.04 13.08 -8.83
C LYS A 494 20.94 12.48 -7.97
N TYR A 495 21.11 11.25 -7.53
CA TYR A 495 20.08 10.47 -6.84
C TYR A 495 20.61 9.79 -5.59
N ILE A 496 19.75 9.62 -4.60
CA ILE A 496 20.08 9.00 -3.33
C ILE A 496 19.45 7.61 -3.26
N GLY A 497 20.23 6.64 -2.81
CA GLY A 497 19.75 5.30 -2.50
C GLY A 497 20.10 4.86 -1.09
N LEU A 498 19.43 3.81 -0.62
CA LEU A 498 19.78 3.12 0.63
C LEU A 498 20.03 1.63 0.34
N SER A 499 20.91 0.99 1.10
CA SER A 499 21.12 -0.45 1.03
C SER A 499 20.99 -1.09 2.40
N GLU A 500 20.24 -2.20 2.47
CA GLU A 500 19.95 -2.91 3.72
C GLU A 500 19.36 -1.98 4.81
N ALA A 501 18.39 -1.13 4.45
CA ALA A 501 17.70 -0.21 5.36
C ALA A 501 16.33 -0.73 5.79
N SER A 502 15.93 -0.44 7.04
CA SER A 502 14.64 -0.84 7.59
C SER A 502 13.48 0.02 7.05
N PRO A 503 12.22 -0.45 7.15
CA PRO A 503 11.06 0.35 6.76
C PRO A 503 10.98 1.73 7.42
N ASP A 504 11.29 1.82 8.72
CA ASP A 504 11.29 3.10 9.46
C ASP A 504 12.36 4.06 8.90
N THR A 505 13.58 3.57 8.75
CA THR A 505 14.71 4.34 8.21
C THR A 505 14.44 4.80 6.78
N ILE A 506 13.85 3.96 5.93
CA ILE A 506 13.47 4.32 4.55
C ILE A 506 12.46 5.46 4.57
N ARG A 507 11.39 5.35 5.37
CA ARG A 507 10.32 6.36 5.43
C ARG A 507 10.86 7.71 5.92
N ARG A 508 11.67 7.70 6.98
CA ARG A 508 12.29 8.91 7.55
C ARG A 508 13.31 9.53 6.60
N ALA A 509 14.13 8.72 5.93
CA ALA A 509 15.06 9.22 4.93
C ALA A 509 14.33 9.89 3.76
N HIS A 510 13.30 9.23 3.24
CA HIS A 510 12.49 9.72 2.12
C HIS A 510 11.78 11.04 2.43
N ALA A 511 11.42 11.27 3.70
CA ALA A 511 10.85 12.54 4.16
C ALA A 511 11.85 13.72 4.11
N VAL A 512 13.16 13.46 4.21
CA VAL A 512 14.20 14.51 4.11
C VAL A 512 14.53 14.82 2.65
N HIS A 513 14.70 13.79 1.83
CA HIS A 513 14.88 13.89 0.38
C HIS A 513 14.42 12.58 -0.28
N PRO A 514 13.79 12.63 -1.47
CA PRO A 514 13.31 11.42 -2.14
C PRO A 514 14.41 10.36 -2.31
N ILE A 515 14.14 9.16 -1.80
CA ILE A 515 14.97 7.98 -2.07
C ILE A 515 14.57 7.42 -3.42
N THR A 516 15.52 7.30 -4.34
CA THR A 516 15.28 6.80 -5.70
C THR A 516 15.25 5.28 -5.74
N ALA A 517 16.11 4.62 -4.97
CA ALA A 517 16.18 3.16 -4.96
C ALA A 517 16.64 2.59 -3.61
N VAL A 518 16.14 1.41 -3.27
CA VAL A 518 16.61 0.59 -2.15
C VAL A 518 17.22 -0.71 -2.68
N GLN A 519 18.48 -0.96 -2.30
CA GLN A 519 19.23 -2.15 -2.71
C GLN A 519 19.27 -3.20 -1.59
N LEU A 520 18.70 -4.38 -1.84
CA LEU A 520 18.51 -5.49 -0.88
C LEU A 520 18.80 -6.85 -1.54
N GLU A 521 19.12 -7.87 -0.74
CA GLU A 521 19.16 -9.25 -1.25
C GLU A 521 17.75 -9.73 -1.55
N TRP A 522 17.48 -10.11 -2.79
CA TRP A 522 16.19 -10.70 -3.15
C TRP A 522 16.36 -11.68 -4.31
N SER A 523 15.89 -12.90 -4.11
CA SER A 523 15.94 -13.99 -5.09
C SER A 523 14.92 -15.06 -4.70
N LEU A 524 14.76 -16.09 -5.53
CA LEU A 524 14.01 -17.29 -5.14
C LEU A 524 14.51 -17.91 -3.82
N TRP A 525 15.78 -17.68 -3.44
CA TRP A 525 16.40 -18.25 -2.25
C TRP A 525 16.33 -17.34 -1.01
N THR A 526 15.91 -16.09 -1.16
CA THR A 526 15.90 -15.07 -0.10
C THR A 526 14.76 -14.10 -0.37
N ARG A 527 13.68 -14.17 0.43
CA ARG A 527 12.40 -13.48 0.19
C ARG A 527 11.87 -12.71 1.40
N ASP A 528 12.70 -12.48 2.41
CA ASP A 528 12.28 -11.91 3.70
C ASP A 528 11.86 -10.43 3.64
N ILE A 529 12.07 -9.75 2.51
CA ILE A 529 11.70 -8.35 2.30
C ILE A 529 10.27 -8.16 1.75
N GLU A 530 9.60 -9.23 1.32
CA GLU A 530 8.33 -9.17 0.56
C GLU A 530 7.16 -8.64 1.38
N ASP A 531 7.16 -8.86 2.70
CA ASP A 531 6.06 -8.46 3.58
C ASP A 531 6.14 -7.02 4.08
N GLU A 532 7.35 -6.45 4.14
CA GLU A 532 7.59 -5.16 4.82
C GLU A 532 8.21 -4.11 3.90
N VAL A 533 9.33 -4.44 3.24
CA VAL A 533 10.09 -3.44 2.48
C VAL A 533 9.53 -3.22 1.08
N ILE A 534 9.13 -4.28 0.37
CA ILE A 534 8.55 -4.16 -0.98
C ILE A 534 7.26 -3.33 -0.99
N PRO A 535 6.28 -3.58 -0.10
CA PRO A 535 5.07 -2.75 -0.06
C PRO A 535 5.37 -1.29 0.25
N LEU A 536 6.32 -1.01 1.15
CA LEU A 536 6.74 0.35 1.47
C LEU A 536 7.40 1.04 0.27
N CYS A 537 8.33 0.37 -0.42
CA CYS A 537 8.97 0.94 -1.60
C CYS A 537 7.92 1.30 -2.66
N ARG A 538 6.91 0.44 -2.88
CA ARG A 538 5.81 0.70 -3.81
C ARG A 538 4.91 1.84 -3.36
N GLU A 539 4.58 1.90 -2.06
CA GLU A 539 3.83 3.01 -1.44
C GLU A 539 4.52 4.36 -1.70
N LEU A 540 5.85 4.40 -1.59
CA LEU A 540 6.66 5.61 -1.72
C LEU A 540 7.20 5.86 -3.14
N GLY A 541 6.87 5.00 -4.12
CA GLY A 541 7.37 5.12 -5.49
C GLY A 541 8.89 4.91 -5.65
N ILE A 542 9.50 4.12 -4.76
CA ILE A 542 10.95 3.83 -4.70
C ILE A 542 11.27 2.58 -5.52
N GLY A 543 12.32 2.63 -6.34
CA GLY A 543 12.81 1.47 -7.08
C GLY A 543 13.47 0.41 -6.19
N ILE A 544 13.35 -0.86 -6.56
CA ILE A 544 13.94 -1.99 -5.85
C ILE A 544 15.11 -2.54 -6.67
N VAL A 545 16.30 -2.63 -6.05
CA VAL A 545 17.51 -3.11 -6.71
C VAL A 545 18.00 -4.41 -6.05
N PRO A 546 17.58 -5.59 -6.55
CA PRO A 546 18.03 -6.88 -6.02
C PRO A 546 19.52 -7.13 -6.24
N TYR A 547 20.28 -7.27 -5.16
CA TYR A 547 21.63 -7.85 -5.23
C TYR A 547 21.59 -9.36 -5.00
N SER A 548 22.55 -10.08 -5.59
CA SER A 548 22.59 -11.55 -5.58
C SER A 548 21.28 -12.23 -6.04
N PRO A 549 20.66 -11.77 -7.15
CA PRO A 549 19.36 -12.28 -7.61
C PRO A 549 19.36 -13.77 -8.00
N LEU A 550 20.53 -14.36 -8.18
CA LEU A 550 20.72 -15.80 -8.43
C LEU A 550 21.00 -16.61 -7.15
N GLY A 551 20.59 -16.11 -5.97
CA GLY A 551 20.80 -16.79 -4.68
C GLY A 551 22.28 -16.96 -4.36
N ARG A 552 23.09 -15.89 -4.46
CA ARG A 552 24.55 -15.92 -4.28
C ARG A 552 25.29 -16.91 -5.21
N GLY A 553 24.70 -17.19 -6.37
CA GLY A 553 25.25 -18.10 -7.37
C GLY A 553 24.66 -19.51 -7.32
N PHE A 554 23.81 -19.83 -6.33
CA PHE A 554 23.16 -21.13 -6.20
C PHE A 554 22.41 -21.54 -7.48
N PHE A 555 21.72 -20.59 -8.13
CA PHE A 555 21.05 -20.82 -9.41
C PHE A 555 21.92 -20.53 -10.64
N GLY A 556 23.23 -20.35 -10.46
CA GLY A 556 24.19 -20.01 -11.52
C GLY A 556 24.61 -21.17 -12.43
N GLY A 557 24.16 -22.40 -12.15
CA GLY A 557 24.41 -23.60 -12.95
C GLY A 557 24.85 -24.81 -12.11
N LYS A 558 24.79 -26.02 -12.69
CA LYS A 558 25.03 -27.31 -11.99
C LYS A 558 26.35 -27.36 -11.24
N GLY A 559 27.42 -26.84 -11.85
CA GLY A 559 28.76 -26.87 -11.26
C GLY A 559 28.87 -26.19 -9.89
N VAL A 560 28.02 -25.20 -9.60
CA VAL A 560 28.01 -24.50 -8.29
C VAL A 560 27.40 -25.37 -7.19
N VAL A 561 26.49 -26.26 -7.55
CA VAL A 561 25.77 -27.15 -6.63
C VAL A 561 26.52 -28.47 -6.44
N GLU A 562 27.31 -28.88 -7.43
CA GLU A 562 28.12 -30.10 -7.39
C GLU A 562 29.46 -29.90 -6.69
N THR A 563 30.15 -28.78 -6.92
CA THR A 563 31.45 -28.49 -6.28
C THR A 563 31.62 -27.00 -6.04
N VAL A 564 31.61 -26.56 -4.77
CA VAL A 564 32.02 -25.20 -4.41
C VAL A 564 33.55 -25.16 -4.35
N PRO A 565 34.24 -24.31 -5.14
CA PRO A 565 35.69 -24.22 -5.08
C PRO A 565 36.16 -23.89 -3.65
N SER A 566 37.20 -24.56 -3.15
CA SER A 566 37.76 -24.32 -1.81
C SER A 566 38.25 -22.89 -1.61
N VAL A 567 38.67 -22.23 -2.69
CA VAL A 567 39.07 -20.81 -2.71
C VAL A 567 37.89 -19.84 -2.64
N SER A 568 36.65 -20.32 -2.80
CA SER A 568 35.48 -19.45 -2.76
C SER A 568 35.04 -19.15 -1.34
N THR A 569 34.68 -17.89 -1.07
CA THR A 569 34.08 -17.48 0.21
C THR A 569 32.70 -18.10 0.45
N LEU A 570 32.07 -18.69 -0.59
CA LEU A 570 30.83 -19.48 -0.44
C LEU A 570 31.05 -20.75 0.37
N SER A 571 32.27 -21.30 0.40
CA SER A 571 32.59 -22.50 1.18
C SER A 571 32.35 -22.32 2.68
N GLY A 572 32.40 -21.08 3.20
CA GLY A 572 32.09 -20.75 4.59
C GLY A 572 30.62 -20.35 4.83
N HIS A 573 29.78 -20.29 3.80
CA HIS A 573 28.40 -19.83 3.95
C HIS A 573 27.51 -20.97 4.51
N PRO A 574 26.63 -20.73 5.51
CA PRO A 574 25.82 -21.79 6.13
C PRO A 574 25.01 -22.64 5.15
N ARG A 575 24.36 -22.02 4.16
CA ARG A 575 23.61 -22.71 3.10
C ARG A 575 24.44 -23.59 2.15
N TYR A 576 25.75 -23.41 2.10
CA TYR A 576 26.68 -24.18 1.27
C TYR A 576 27.47 -25.23 2.08
N GLN A 577 27.27 -25.31 3.41
CA GLN A 577 27.89 -26.35 4.23
C GLN A 577 27.37 -27.74 3.83
N ALA A 578 28.20 -28.78 4.01
CA ALA A 578 28.00 -30.11 3.43
C ALA A 578 26.58 -30.68 3.59
N GLU A 579 26.00 -30.62 4.78
CA GLU A 579 24.63 -31.13 5.01
C GLU A 579 23.54 -30.22 4.43
N ASN A 580 23.76 -28.91 4.43
CA ASN A 580 22.79 -27.93 3.94
C ASN A 580 22.74 -27.89 2.42
N ILE A 581 23.90 -27.95 1.75
CA ILE A 581 23.95 -27.97 0.29
C ILE A 581 23.30 -29.24 -0.26
N GLU A 582 23.45 -30.38 0.42
CA GLU A 582 22.80 -31.63 0.04
C GLU A 582 21.28 -31.55 0.13
N LYS A 583 20.74 -30.88 1.16
CA LYS A 583 19.29 -30.61 1.25
C LYS A 583 18.84 -29.63 0.17
N ASN A 584 19.61 -28.57 -0.05
CA ASN A 584 19.29 -27.53 -1.03
C ASN A 584 19.34 -28.06 -2.49
N LYS A 585 20.12 -29.11 -2.80
CA LYS A 585 20.14 -29.75 -4.14
C LYS A 585 18.75 -30.06 -4.69
N ARG A 586 17.84 -30.52 -3.84
CA ARG A 586 16.44 -30.84 -4.23
C ARG A 586 15.69 -29.61 -4.73
N ILE A 587 15.98 -28.43 -4.17
CA ILE A 587 15.43 -27.15 -4.63
C ILE A 587 15.98 -26.82 -6.02
N TYR A 588 17.29 -26.99 -6.22
CA TYR A 588 17.92 -26.77 -7.51
C TYR A 588 17.35 -27.69 -8.60
N GLU A 589 17.15 -28.97 -8.30
CA GLU A 589 16.57 -29.96 -9.22
C GLU A 589 15.15 -29.59 -9.66
N LYS A 590 14.31 -29.10 -8.74
CA LYS A 590 12.97 -28.60 -9.06
C LYS A 590 13.03 -27.41 -10.03
N ILE A 591 13.89 -26.43 -9.74
CA ILE A 591 14.07 -25.26 -10.62
C ILE A 591 14.67 -25.66 -11.97
N GLU A 592 15.56 -26.64 -12.01
CA GLU A 592 16.09 -27.17 -13.26
C GLU A 592 15.01 -27.81 -14.12
N SER A 593 14.11 -28.59 -13.53
CA SER A 593 12.98 -29.18 -14.25
C SER A 593 12.05 -28.10 -14.83
N LEU A 594 11.76 -27.05 -14.05
CA LEU A 594 10.99 -25.90 -14.53
C LEU A 594 11.74 -25.12 -15.63
N ALA A 595 13.05 -24.96 -15.53
CA ALA A 595 13.83 -24.27 -16.55
C ALA A 595 13.78 -25.02 -17.89
N GLN A 596 13.84 -26.36 -17.84
CA GLN A 596 13.64 -27.22 -19.02
C GLN A 596 12.22 -27.08 -19.60
N LYS A 597 11.18 -27.05 -18.76
CA LYS A 597 9.79 -26.80 -19.18
C LYS A 597 9.66 -25.47 -19.95
N HIS A 598 10.38 -24.44 -19.52
CA HIS A 598 10.39 -23.12 -20.18
C HIS A 598 11.48 -22.95 -21.26
N GLN A 599 12.17 -24.03 -21.64
CA GLN A 599 13.23 -24.02 -22.65
C GLN A 599 14.33 -22.97 -22.38
N CYS A 600 14.67 -22.79 -21.10
CA CYS A 600 15.69 -21.85 -20.66
C CYS A 600 16.64 -22.50 -19.65
N THR A 601 17.69 -21.79 -19.28
CA THR A 601 18.64 -22.24 -18.25
C THR A 601 18.17 -21.87 -16.85
N THR A 602 18.60 -22.60 -15.81
CA THR A 602 18.33 -22.26 -14.40
C THR A 602 18.61 -20.80 -14.05
N PRO A 603 19.76 -20.19 -14.41
CA PRO A 603 19.99 -18.77 -14.13
C PRO A 603 19.02 -17.85 -14.86
N GLN A 604 18.63 -18.18 -16.10
CA GLN A 604 17.63 -17.41 -16.85
C GLN A 604 16.27 -17.46 -16.16
N LEU A 605 15.80 -18.63 -15.74
CA LEU A 605 14.51 -18.77 -15.07
C LEU A 605 14.48 -18.01 -13.73
N ALA A 606 15.51 -18.21 -12.89
CA ALA A 606 15.59 -17.56 -11.59
C ALA A 606 15.64 -16.03 -11.70
N LEU A 607 16.41 -15.50 -12.66
CA LEU A 607 16.49 -14.06 -12.89
C LEU A 607 15.21 -13.50 -13.55
N ALA A 608 14.59 -14.24 -14.46
CA ALA A 608 13.32 -13.87 -15.08
C ALA A 608 12.19 -13.76 -14.05
N TRP A 609 12.18 -14.66 -13.06
CA TRP A 609 11.26 -14.57 -11.93
C TRP A 609 11.41 -13.26 -11.17
N VAL A 610 12.64 -12.82 -10.85
CA VAL A 610 12.90 -11.54 -10.16
C VAL A 610 12.49 -10.35 -11.04
N LEU A 611 12.84 -10.39 -12.33
CA LEU A 611 12.51 -9.33 -13.30
C LEU A 611 11.00 -9.12 -13.49
N GLN A 612 10.19 -10.14 -13.26
CA GLN A 612 8.73 -10.11 -13.44
C GLN A 612 7.96 -9.82 -12.14
N GLN A 613 8.65 -9.52 -11.04
CA GLN A 613 7.98 -9.10 -9.81
C GLN A 613 7.40 -7.68 -9.88
N GLY A 614 7.85 -6.86 -10.84
CA GLY A 614 7.32 -5.52 -11.09
C GLY A 614 8.22 -4.68 -12.01
N ASN A 615 7.67 -3.59 -12.56
CA ASN A 615 8.44 -2.66 -13.40
C ASN A 615 9.37 -1.74 -12.58
N ASP A 616 9.19 -1.73 -11.27
CA ASP A 616 9.98 -1.07 -10.22
C ASP A 616 11.24 -1.85 -9.83
N VAL A 617 11.52 -3.01 -10.45
CA VAL A 617 12.60 -3.93 -10.06
C VAL A 617 13.74 -3.95 -11.09
N VAL A 618 14.97 -3.71 -10.64
CA VAL A 618 16.18 -3.75 -11.49
C VAL A 618 17.27 -4.60 -10.82
N PRO A 619 17.35 -5.92 -11.09
CA PRO A 619 18.35 -6.78 -10.49
C PRO A 619 19.75 -6.50 -11.06
N ILE A 620 20.78 -6.69 -10.22
CA ILE A 620 22.19 -6.43 -10.56
C ILE A 620 23.06 -7.70 -10.43
N PRO A 621 22.84 -8.75 -11.23
CA PRO A 621 23.69 -9.93 -11.20
C PRO A 621 25.13 -9.56 -11.62
N GLY A 622 26.12 -10.03 -10.86
CA GLY A 622 27.53 -9.89 -11.19
C GLY A 622 28.11 -11.19 -11.77
N THR A 623 29.07 -11.07 -12.68
CA THR A 623 29.80 -12.22 -13.25
C THR A 623 31.16 -11.80 -13.80
N THR A 624 32.11 -12.74 -13.80
CA THR A 624 33.45 -12.58 -14.40
C THR A 624 33.55 -13.18 -15.80
N LYS A 625 32.50 -13.85 -16.29
CA LYS A 625 32.50 -14.57 -17.57
C LYS A 625 31.45 -13.98 -18.52
N ILE A 626 31.86 -13.64 -19.75
CA ILE A 626 30.95 -13.15 -20.82
C ILE A 626 29.80 -14.13 -21.06
N LYS A 627 30.08 -15.45 -21.14
CA LYS A 627 29.04 -16.47 -21.33
C LYS A 627 27.92 -16.40 -20.28
N ASN A 628 28.27 -16.17 -19.02
CA ASN A 628 27.28 -16.08 -17.94
C ASN A 628 26.54 -14.73 -17.99
N LEU A 629 27.21 -13.67 -18.46
CA LEU A 629 26.58 -12.37 -18.70
C LEU A 629 25.52 -12.47 -19.80
N ASP A 630 25.83 -13.14 -20.91
CA ASP A 630 24.88 -13.40 -21.99
C ASP A 630 23.69 -14.25 -21.51
N GLN A 631 23.92 -15.21 -20.62
CA GLN A 631 22.84 -15.96 -19.98
C GLN A 631 21.94 -15.06 -19.12
N ASN A 632 22.51 -14.18 -18.30
CA ASN A 632 21.74 -13.23 -17.49
C ASN A 632 20.91 -12.29 -18.37
N ILE A 633 21.49 -11.79 -19.47
CA ILE A 633 20.78 -10.94 -20.44
C ILE A 633 19.63 -11.73 -21.10
N GLY A 634 19.87 -12.99 -21.45
CA GLY A 634 18.84 -13.87 -22.04
C GLY A 634 17.62 -14.09 -21.14
N ALA A 635 17.71 -13.83 -19.82
CA ALA A 635 16.56 -13.88 -18.92
C ALA A 635 15.45 -12.87 -19.31
N LEU A 636 15.81 -11.76 -19.97
CA LEU A 636 14.86 -10.76 -20.46
C LEU A 636 13.92 -11.29 -21.54
N LEU A 637 14.28 -12.41 -22.19
CA LEU A 637 13.47 -13.04 -23.24
C LEU A 637 12.51 -14.11 -22.68
N VAL A 638 12.67 -14.51 -21.41
CA VAL A 638 11.83 -15.51 -20.77
C VAL A 638 10.53 -14.83 -20.30
N LYS A 639 9.39 -15.28 -20.84
CA LYS A 639 8.05 -14.80 -20.44
C LYS A 639 7.42 -15.81 -19.49
N LEU A 640 6.91 -15.35 -18.35
CA LEU A 640 6.25 -16.18 -17.34
C LEU A 640 4.82 -15.65 -17.15
N SER A 641 3.85 -16.55 -17.12
CA SER A 641 2.49 -16.20 -16.69
C SER A 641 2.40 -16.09 -15.16
N GLU A 642 1.31 -15.54 -14.64
CA GLU A 642 1.06 -15.53 -13.19
C GLU A 642 1.09 -16.93 -12.56
N ASN A 643 0.61 -17.94 -13.31
CA ASN A 643 0.64 -19.32 -12.86
C ASN A 643 2.07 -19.87 -12.82
N ASP A 644 2.90 -19.55 -13.81
CA ASP A 644 4.32 -19.94 -13.83
C ASP A 644 5.07 -19.29 -12.65
N LEU A 645 4.83 -18.00 -12.39
CA LEU A 645 5.44 -17.30 -11.25
C LEU A 645 5.06 -17.96 -9.92
N ARG A 646 3.81 -18.40 -9.77
CA ARG A 646 3.34 -19.15 -8.59
C ARG A 646 4.04 -20.50 -8.48
N GLU A 647 4.04 -21.29 -9.55
CA GLU A 647 4.67 -22.62 -9.59
C GLU A 647 6.17 -22.55 -9.26
N ILE A 648 6.89 -21.58 -9.83
CA ILE A 648 8.31 -21.35 -9.56
C ILE A 648 8.54 -20.95 -8.10
N SER A 649 7.65 -20.13 -7.52
CA SER A 649 7.73 -19.72 -6.11
C SER A 649 7.49 -20.89 -5.17
N GLU A 650 6.50 -21.74 -5.47
CA GLU A 650 6.15 -22.94 -4.70
C GLU A 650 7.24 -24.03 -4.82
N ALA A 651 8.01 -24.04 -5.90
CA ALA A 651 9.16 -24.93 -6.05
C ALA A 651 10.31 -24.59 -5.08
N VAL A 652 10.33 -23.37 -4.52
CA VAL A 652 11.30 -22.91 -3.52
C VAL A 652 10.59 -22.37 -2.27
N PRO A 653 9.99 -23.24 -1.44
CA PRO A 653 9.49 -22.82 -0.14
C PRO A 653 10.66 -22.30 0.70
N ILE A 654 10.55 -21.07 1.22
CA ILE A 654 11.68 -20.44 1.91
C ILE A 654 12.06 -21.19 3.19
N ASP A 655 11.08 -21.83 3.84
CA ASP A 655 11.26 -22.64 5.04
C ASP A 655 11.99 -23.97 4.77
N ASP A 656 12.03 -24.41 3.50
CA ASP A 656 12.77 -25.60 3.08
C ASP A 656 14.26 -25.30 2.78
N VAL A 657 14.65 -24.02 2.72
CA VAL A 657 16.05 -23.64 2.46
C VAL A 657 16.91 -23.95 3.68
N ALA A 658 17.78 -24.95 3.54
CA ALA A 658 18.67 -25.38 4.62
C ALA A 658 19.83 -24.38 4.82
N GLY A 659 20.07 -24.01 6.08
CA GLY A 659 21.11 -23.07 6.49
C GLY A 659 20.63 -21.61 6.55
N VAL A 660 21.11 -20.87 7.54
CA VAL A 660 20.75 -19.45 7.73
C VAL A 660 21.27 -18.56 6.59
N ARG A 661 20.60 -17.42 6.37
CA ARG A 661 20.93 -16.44 5.32
C ARG A 661 22.32 -15.81 5.51
N HIS A 662 22.75 -15.59 6.75
CA HIS A 662 23.98 -14.85 7.07
C HIS A 662 25.09 -15.79 7.54
N TYR A 663 26.35 -15.42 7.30
CA TYR A 663 27.52 -16.21 7.73
C TYR A 663 27.58 -16.42 9.25
N ASP A 664 27.21 -15.40 10.00
CA ASP A 664 27.15 -15.39 11.46
C ASP A 664 26.21 -14.27 11.96
N GLU A 665 25.99 -14.18 13.27
CA GLU A 665 25.22 -13.11 13.92
C GLU A 665 25.82 -11.72 13.69
N GLY A 666 27.15 -11.63 13.56
CA GLY A 666 27.88 -10.40 13.27
C GLY A 666 27.57 -9.81 11.89
N HIS A 667 27.12 -10.63 10.93
CA HIS A 667 26.61 -10.18 9.64
C HIS A 667 25.12 -9.83 9.68
N ALA A 668 24.34 -10.54 10.49
CA ALA A 668 22.90 -10.31 10.62
C ALA A 668 22.56 -8.91 11.16
N LYS A 669 23.41 -8.36 12.05
CA LYS A 669 23.24 -6.99 12.60
C LYS A 669 23.36 -5.86 11.58
N PHE A 670 23.87 -6.15 10.37
CA PHE A 670 23.97 -5.18 9.27
C PHE A 670 22.91 -5.41 8.19
N SER A 671 21.89 -6.23 8.48
CA SER A 671 20.74 -6.41 7.60
C SER A 671 19.68 -5.34 7.86
N TRP A 672 18.77 -5.20 6.89
CA TRP A 672 17.61 -4.30 7.00
C TRP A 672 16.77 -4.52 8.29
N LYS A 673 16.78 -5.72 8.87
CA LYS A 673 16.06 -6.04 10.11
C LYS A 673 16.63 -5.34 11.35
N SER A 674 17.90 -4.96 11.32
CA SER A 674 18.59 -4.29 12.44
C SER A 674 18.94 -2.83 12.13
N ALA A 675 18.43 -2.28 11.03
CA ALA A 675 18.86 -1.00 10.45
C ALA A 675 17.98 0.20 10.86
N ASN A 676 17.42 0.20 12.07
CA ASN A 676 16.71 1.37 12.62
C ASN A 676 17.72 2.40 13.15
N THR A 677 17.44 3.68 12.93
CA THR A 677 18.27 4.80 13.41
C THR A 677 17.60 5.56 14.55
N PRO A 678 18.35 6.19 15.47
CA PRO A 678 17.76 7.04 16.51
C PRO A 678 17.01 8.24 15.91
N PRO A 679 15.98 8.80 16.59
CA PRO A 679 15.33 10.04 16.18
C PRO A 679 16.29 11.23 16.25
N ASN A 680 16.03 12.30 15.48
CA ASN A 680 16.86 13.50 15.50
C ASN A 680 16.55 14.36 16.76
N ASP A 681 17.51 14.50 17.67
CA ASP A 681 17.36 15.21 18.97
C ASP A 681 17.22 16.75 18.87
N SER A 682 17.03 17.31 17.67
CA SER A 682 16.91 18.76 17.48
C SER A 682 15.49 19.17 17.08
N LYS A 683 14.75 19.65 18.09
CA LYS A 683 13.44 20.31 18.04
C LYS A 683 12.26 19.41 17.64
N GLU A 684 11.31 19.31 18.57
CA GLU A 684 9.90 19.08 18.28
C GLU A 684 9.39 20.14 17.29
N GLU A 685 9.61 19.91 15.99
CA GLU A 685 8.82 20.55 14.95
C GLU A 685 7.71 19.58 14.57
N THR A 686 6.51 19.96 14.99
CA THR A 686 5.24 19.34 14.62
C THR A 686 5.17 19.16 13.11
N TRP A 687 5.32 17.91 12.66
CA TRP A 687 5.02 17.51 11.30
C TRP A 687 3.55 17.81 11.03
N ASN A 688 3.29 18.74 10.11
CA ASN A 688 1.94 19.02 9.63
C ASN A 688 1.54 17.89 8.67
N THR A 689 1.16 16.74 9.24
CA THR A 689 0.50 15.66 8.51
C THR A 689 -0.94 16.09 8.26
N ASN A 690 -1.25 16.55 7.06
CA ASN A 690 -2.63 16.81 6.64
C ASN A 690 -3.38 15.50 6.28
N THR A 691 -3.08 14.42 6.99
CA THR A 691 -4.04 13.37 7.31
C THR A 691 -4.42 13.65 8.75
N LYS A 692 -5.66 14.07 9.03
CA LYS A 692 -6.18 14.10 10.40
C LYS A 692 -6.03 12.69 10.99
N MET A 693 -4.95 12.43 11.73
CA MET A 693 -4.82 11.22 12.52
C MET A 693 -5.85 11.30 13.65
N ALA A 694 -6.57 10.22 13.93
CA ALA A 694 -7.45 10.18 15.09
C ALA A 694 -6.70 10.53 16.38
N GLU A 695 -7.16 11.56 17.06
CA GLU A 695 -6.78 11.86 18.43
C GLU A 695 -7.28 10.70 19.32
N VAL A 696 -6.38 10.05 20.08
CA VAL A 696 -6.77 8.98 21.02
C VAL A 696 -7.56 9.62 22.15
N PRO A 697 -8.87 9.34 22.30
CA PRO A 697 -9.67 9.97 23.33
C PRO A 697 -9.20 9.57 24.71
N ARG A 698 -9.40 10.44 25.71
CA ARG A 698 -9.24 10.10 27.11
C ARG A 698 -10.57 9.69 27.72
N VAL A 699 -10.53 8.76 28.68
CA VAL A 699 -11.71 8.28 29.43
C VAL A 699 -11.38 8.07 30.89
N LYS A 700 -12.40 8.22 31.74
CA LYS A 700 -12.31 7.88 33.15
C LYS A 700 -12.36 6.36 33.32
N LEU A 701 -11.40 5.80 34.03
CA LEU A 701 -11.35 4.40 34.41
C LEU A 701 -11.85 4.29 35.86
N GLY A 702 -13.12 3.94 36.03
CA GLY A 702 -13.79 3.91 37.33
C GLY A 702 -14.13 5.30 37.90
N PRO A 703 -14.91 5.37 39.00
CA PRO A 703 -15.38 6.63 39.59
C PRO A 703 -14.31 7.40 40.37
N GLN A 704 -13.17 6.78 40.68
CA GLN A 704 -12.14 7.31 41.59
C GLN A 704 -11.28 8.41 40.95
N GLY A 705 -11.52 8.78 39.69
CA GLY A 705 -10.87 9.89 39.02
C GLY A 705 -9.61 9.52 38.21
N LEU A 706 -9.29 8.24 38.05
CA LEU A 706 -8.24 7.80 37.13
C LEU A 706 -8.67 8.09 35.70
N GLU A 707 -7.86 8.79 34.92
CA GLU A 707 -8.12 9.08 33.50
C GLU A 707 -7.00 8.49 32.64
N VAL A 708 -7.39 7.75 31.59
CA VAL A 708 -6.50 6.98 30.72
C VAL A 708 -6.84 7.22 29.25
N SER A 709 -5.95 6.84 28.34
CA SER A 709 -6.28 6.73 26.92
C SER A 709 -7.32 5.63 26.69
N LYS A 710 -8.29 5.84 25.77
CA LYS A 710 -9.39 4.90 25.45
C LYS A 710 -8.90 3.53 24.98
N ILE A 711 -7.67 3.48 24.46
CA ILE A 711 -6.91 2.25 24.22
C ILE A 711 -5.64 2.34 25.07
N GLY A 712 -5.34 1.31 25.85
CA GLY A 712 -4.06 1.15 26.53
C GLY A 712 -3.10 0.24 25.75
N PHE A 713 -1.86 0.13 26.22
CA PHE A 713 -0.84 -0.72 25.61
C PHE A 713 -0.36 -1.81 26.57
N GLY A 714 -0.53 -3.07 26.16
CA GLY A 714 -0.05 -4.22 26.93
C GLY A 714 1.42 -4.53 26.64
N CYS A 715 2.30 -4.32 27.62
CA CYS A 715 3.76 -4.44 27.46
C CYS A 715 4.29 -5.88 27.46
N MET A 716 3.47 -6.87 27.84
CA MET A 716 3.89 -8.27 28.03
C MET A 716 4.65 -8.86 26.84
N GLY A 717 4.23 -8.55 25.61
CA GLY A 717 4.83 -9.07 24.39
C GLY A 717 6.29 -8.63 24.18
N LEU A 718 6.72 -7.52 24.80
CA LEU A 718 8.06 -6.97 24.62
C LEU A 718 9.16 -7.86 25.24
N THR A 719 8.82 -8.67 26.24
CA THR A 719 9.77 -9.55 26.95
C THR A 719 9.45 -11.04 26.81
N GLY A 720 8.82 -11.43 25.69
CA GLY A 720 8.93 -12.82 25.22
C GLY A 720 7.92 -13.84 25.77
N VAL A 721 6.62 -13.53 25.74
CA VAL A 721 5.56 -14.50 26.15
C VAL A 721 4.88 -15.17 24.95
N TYR A 722 4.40 -14.39 23.98
CA TYR A 722 3.75 -14.94 22.79
C TYR A 722 4.72 -15.23 21.65
N ASN A 723 5.86 -14.54 21.61
CA ASN A 723 6.93 -14.66 20.62
C ASN A 723 8.27 -14.48 21.35
N ASP A 724 9.38 -14.52 20.61
CA ASP A 724 10.68 -14.15 21.17
C ASP A 724 10.67 -12.70 21.70
N PRO A 725 11.41 -12.42 22.80
CA PRO A 725 11.53 -11.06 23.31
C PRO A 725 12.17 -10.14 22.26
N VAL A 726 11.73 -8.89 22.21
CA VAL A 726 12.40 -7.90 21.37
C VAL A 726 13.67 -7.40 22.06
N PRO A 727 14.67 -6.91 21.32
CA PRO A 727 15.77 -6.16 21.92
C PRO A 727 15.24 -5.01 22.78
N GLU A 728 15.88 -4.74 23.92
CA GLU A 728 15.40 -3.77 24.90
C GLU A 728 15.12 -2.38 24.31
N GLU A 729 16.05 -1.86 23.51
CA GLU A 729 15.91 -0.56 22.81
C GLU A 729 14.71 -0.53 21.86
N VAL A 730 14.38 -1.67 21.24
CA VAL A 730 13.19 -1.79 20.39
C VAL A 730 11.93 -1.72 21.27
N GLY A 731 11.91 -2.40 22.41
CA GLY A 731 10.80 -2.30 23.36
C GLY A 731 10.59 -0.87 23.88
N ILE A 732 11.67 -0.17 24.25
CA ILE A 732 11.63 1.22 24.70
C ILE A 732 11.08 2.14 23.60
N SER A 733 11.59 2.01 22.37
CA SER A 733 11.13 2.82 21.25
C SER A 733 9.65 2.60 20.92
N ILE A 734 9.13 1.37 21.05
CA ILE A 734 7.69 1.08 20.87
C ILE A 734 6.84 1.77 21.94
N ILE A 735 7.27 1.77 23.20
CA ILE A 735 6.56 2.46 24.30
C ILE A 735 6.54 3.98 24.04
N LYS A 736 7.67 4.56 23.65
CA LYS A 736 7.77 5.98 23.28
C LYS A 736 6.88 6.33 22.08
N TYR A 737 6.83 5.44 21.08
CA TYR A 737 5.96 5.59 19.92
C TYR A 737 4.47 5.51 20.31
N ALA A 738 4.09 4.59 21.20
CA ALA A 738 2.73 4.54 21.72
C ALA A 738 2.33 5.85 22.42
N PHE A 739 3.23 6.39 23.24
CA PHE A 739 3.01 7.67 23.89
C PHE A 739 2.88 8.83 22.90
N SER A 740 3.74 8.90 21.87
CA SER A 740 3.66 9.95 20.85
C SER A 740 2.38 9.90 20.00
N LYS A 741 1.72 8.74 19.96
CA LYS A 741 0.40 8.57 19.33
C LYS A 741 -0.78 8.80 20.27
N GLY A 742 -0.54 9.23 21.51
CA GLY A 742 -1.59 9.58 22.48
C GLY A 742 -2.01 8.44 23.41
N ILE A 743 -1.35 7.26 23.37
CA ILE A 743 -1.57 6.22 24.37
C ILE A 743 -0.81 6.58 25.64
N THR A 744 -1.54 6.75 26.74
CA THR A 744 -0.95 7.10 28.04
C THR A 744 -1.08 6.00 29.07
N PHE A 745 -1.86 4.96 28.80
CA PHE A 745 -2.11 3.85 29.72
C PHE A 745 -1.30 2.61 29.34
N PHE A 746 -0.32 2.25 30.17
CA PHE A 746 0.59 1.13 29.92
C PHE A 746 0.38 0.05 30.96
N ASP A 747 0.20 -1.19 30.51
CA ASP A 747 -0.05 -2.35 31.36
C ASP A 747 1.17 -3.30 31.34
N THR A 748 1.71 -3.60 32.52
CA THR A 748 2.80 -4.55 32.76
C THR A 748 2.49 -5.43 33.98
N ALA A 749 3.42 -6.27 34.43
CA ALA A 749 3.30 -7.08 35.65
C ALA A 749 4.69 -7.52 36.14
N ASP A 750 4.83 -7.75 37.45
CA ASP A 750 6.05 -8.28 38.05
C ASP A 750 6.49 -9.62 37.45
N PHE A 751 5.54 -10.47 37.09
CA PHE A 751 5.78 -11.80 36.56
C PHE A 751 6.27 -11.82 35.10
N TYR A 752 6.06 -10.74 34.34
CA TYR A 752 6.39 -10.74 32.91
C TYR A 752 7.89 -10.70 32.66
N GLY A 753 8.38 -11.66 31.86
CA GLY A 753 9.80 -11.78 31.52
C GLY A 753 10.69 -12.00 32.74
N ALA A 754 10.20 -12.67 33.80
CA ALA A 754 10.91 -12.82 35.07
C ALA A 754 11.41 -11.48 35.62
N HIS A 755 10.48 -10.53 35.78
CA HIS A 755 10.70 -9.14 36.19
C HIS A 755 11.33 -8.21 35.14
N ALA A 756 11.80 -8.72 34.00
CA ALA A 756 12.44 -7.88 32.97
C ALA A 756 11.48 -6.85 32.35
N ASN A 757 10.17 -7.15 32.28
CA ASN A 757 9.22 -6.24 31.63
C ASN A 757 9.04 -4.92 32.39
N GLU A 758 8.94 -4.96 33.72
CA GLU A 758 8.87 -3.75 34.54
C GLU A 758 10.15 -2.92 34.45
N VAL A 759 11.32 -3.56 34.34
CA VAL A 759 12.59 -2.86 34.14
C VAL A 759 12.62 -2.16 32.78
N LEU A 760 12.18 -2.84 31.72
CA LEU A 760 12.09 -2.28 30.37
C LEU A 760 11.12 -1.09 30.32
N VAL A 761 9.93 -1.24 30.91
CA VAL A 761 8.94 -0.16 30.98
C VAL A 761 9.49 1.00 31.81
N GLY A 762 10.12 0.73 32.96
CA GLY A 762 10.75 1.75 33.79
C GLY A 762 11.84 2.55 33.07
N LYS A 763 12.66 1.89 32.25
CA LYS A 763 13.63 2.57 31.37
C LYS A 763 12.95 3.52 30.39
N ALA A 764 11.88 3.07 29.73
CA ALA A 764 11.10 3.93 28.84
C ALA A 764 10.45 5.12 29.57
N LEU A 765 9.93 4.90 30.78
CA LEU A 765 9.28 5.96 31.58
C LEU A 765 10.25 7.09 31.98
N LYS A 766 11.55 6.80 32.13
CA LYS A 766 12.56 7.86 32.39
C LYS A 766 12.69 8.86 31.25
N GLU A 767 12.28 8.48 30.05
CA GLU A 767 12.32 9.30 28.84
C GLU A 767 10.94 9.88 28.48
N LEU A 768 9.94 9.68 29.33
CA LEU A 768 8.57 10.16 29.13
C LEU A 768 8.13 11.07 30.28
N PRO A 769 7.20 12.01 30.04
CA PRO A 769 6.63 12.81 31.11
C PRO A 769 5.76 11.94 32.02
N ARG A 770 6.32 11.49 33.14
CA ARG A 770 5.70 10.54 34.08
C ARG A 770 4.32 10.97 34.57
N ASP A 771 4.08 12.27 34.73
CA ASP A 771 2.81 12.87 35.14
C ASP A 771 1.69 12.68 34.10
N LYS A 772 2.05 12.49 32.82
CA LYS A 772 1.10 12.24 31.74
C LYS A 772 0.84 10.76 31.49
N VAL A 773 1.63 9.87 32.10
CA VAL A 773 1.54 8.41 31.91
C VAL A 773 0.81 7.77 33.08
N GLN A 774 -0.07 6.81 32.80
CA GLN A 774 -0.74 5.98 33.79
C GLN A 774 -0.16 4.57 33.70
N ILE A 775 0.59 4.16 34.74
CA ILE A 775 1.20 2.83 34.79
C ILE A 775 0.32 1.85 35.58
N ALA A 776 -0.07 0.76 34.91
CA ALA A 776 -0.70 -0.40 35.51
C ALA A 776 0.32 -1.52 35.69
N THR A 777 0.50 -2.01 36.92
CA THR A 777 1.28 -3.24 37.17
C THR A 777 0.57 -4.15 38.17
N LYS A 778 1.10 -5.36 38.38
CA LYS A 778 0.39 -6.44 39.07
C LYS A 778 1.32 -7.26 39.96
N PHE A 779 0.72 -7.95 40.92
CA PHE A 779 1.38 -8.90 41.82
C PHE A 779 0.57 -10.18 42.04
N GLY A 780 1.18 -11.17 42.68
CA GLY A 780 0.48 -12.30 43.30
C GLY A 780 0.81 -13.65 42.68
N ILE A 781 1.37 -13.71 41.47
CA ILE A 781 1.85 -14.98 40.89
C ILE A 781 3.28 -15.23 41.40
N VAL A 782 3.46 -16.26 42.21
CA VAL A 782 4.78 -16.65 42.75
C VAL A 782 5.54 -17.51 41.75
N LYS A 783 4.85 -18.49 41.16
CA LYS A 783 5.43 -19.48 40.26
C LYS A 783 4.38 -20.02 39.29
N MET A 784 4.81 -20.28 38.06
CA MET A 784 4.05 -21.00 37.05
C MET A 784 4.89 -22.16 36.52
N ASP A 785 4.31 -23.35 36.47
CA ASP A 785 4.90 -24.52 35.83
C ASP A 785 3.87 -25.15 34.87
N MET A 786 4.16 -25.02 33.57
CA MET A 786 3.30 -25.53 32.51
C MET A 786 3.38 -27.06 32.38
N ALA A 787 4.48 -27.70 32.79
CA ALA A 787 4.62 -29.15 32.71
C ALA A 787 3.78 -29.84 33.80
N SER A 788 3.73 -29.26 34.99
CA SER A 788 2.91 -29.75 36.10
C SER A 788 1.52 -29.10 36.20
N ASN A 789 1.14 -28.25 35.23
CA ASN A 789 -0.11 -27.48 35.22
C ASN A 789 -0.42 -26.76 36.55
N THR A 790 0.61 -26.17 37.17
CA THR A 790 0.49 -25.57 38.50
C THR A 790 0.82 -24.08 38.47
N VAL A 791 -0.08 -23.27 39.03
CA VAL A 791 0.12 -21.84 39.29
C VAL A 791 0.04 -21.63 40.81
N VAL A 792 1.09 -21.07 41.40
CA VAL A 792 1.13 -20.72 42.82
C VAL A 792 0.84 -19.24 42.94
N VAL A 793 -0.22 -18.93 43.67
CA VAL A 793 -0.68 -17.56 43.93
C VAL A 793 -0.51 -17.26 45.41
N ASN A 794 -0.06 -16.04 45.74
CA ASN A 794 0.08 -15.56 47.10
C ASN A 794 -0.53 -14.17 47.23
N GLY A 795 -1.55 -14.04 48.07
CA GLY A 795 -2.27 -12.82 48.38
C GLY A 795 -2.06 -12.32 49.81
N THR A 796 -1.09 -12.87 50.56
CA THR A 796 -0.88 -12.42 51.95
C THR A 796 -0.40 -10.96 51.98
N PRO A 797 -0.77 -10.20 53.03
CA PRO A 797 -0.34 -8.81 53.19
C PRO A 797 1.18 -8.60 53.01
N GLU A 798 2.00 -9.49 53.58
CA GLU A 798 3.45 -9.37 53.50
C GLU A 798 3.96 -9.51 52.05
N TYR A 799 3.33 -10.40 51.27
CA TYR A 799 3.71 -10.60 49.88
C TYR A 799 3.25 -9.43 49.01
N VAL A 800 2.02 -8.94 49.18
CA VAL A 800 1.48 -7.73 48.53
C VAL A 800 2.46 -6.56 48.70
N ARG A 801 2.88 -6.32 49.95
CA ARG A 801 3.84 -5.27 50.30
C ARG A 801 5.15 -5.45 49.56
N SER A 802 5.76 -6.64 49.67
CA SER A 802 7.06 -6.93 49.07
C SER A 802 7.07 -6.77 47.55
N CYS A 803 6.00 -7.21 46.87
CA CYS A 803 5.85 -7.05 45.43
C CYS A 803 5.70 -5.58 45.05
N CYS A 804 4.97 -4.78 45.84
CA CYS A 804 4.78 -3.36 45.55
C CYS A 804 6.09 -2.60 45.60
N GLU A 805 6.89 -2.78 46.67
CA GLU A 805 8.23 -2.16 46.76
C GLU A 805 9.13 -2.61 45.61
N GLY A 806 9.10 -3.90 45.27
CA GLY A 806 9.88 -4.43 44.15
C GLY A 806 9.48 -3.82 42.81
N SER A 807 8.18 -3.65 42.55
CA SER A 807 7.67 -3.03 41.33
C SER A 807 8.05 -1.56 41.25
N LEU A 808 7.92 -0.79 42.34
CA LEU A 808 8.35 0.61 42.42
C LEU A 808 9.84 0.74 42.07
N GLN A 809 10.68 -0.13 42.62
CA GLN A 809 12.12 -0.15 42.34
C GLN A 809 12.42 -0.47 40.87
N ARG A 810 11.80 -1.51 40.30
CA ARG A 810 12.06 -1.94 38.92
C ARG A 810 11.57 -0.93 37.89
N LEU A 811 10.38 -0.37 38.11
CA LEU A 811 9.82 0.70 37.28
C LEU A 811 10.57 2.03 37.48
N GLY A 812 11.26 2.20 38.61
CA GLY A 812 11.95 3.44 38.96
C GLY A 812 10.99 4.60 39.17
N VAL A 813 9.87 4.36 39.84
CA VAL A 813 8.81 5.34 40.09
C VAL A 813 8.46 5.40 41.58
N ASP A 814 8.00 6.57 42.05
CA ASP A 814 7.61 6.78 43.45
C ASP A 814 6.20 6.25 43.75
N TYR A 815 5.36 6.10 42.72
CA TYR A 815 4.00 5.59 42.84
C TYR A 815 3.56 4.82 41.59
N ILE A 816 2.63 3.88 41.79
CA ILE A 816 1.92 3.14 40.75
C ILE A 816 0.52 3.72 40.60
N ASP A 817 0.09 4.03 39.37
CA ASP A 817 -1.25 4.59 39.15
C ASP A 817 -2.33 3.55 39.41
N LEU A 818 -2.17 2.32 38.91
CA LEU A 818 -3.12 1.24 39.11
C LEU A 818 -2.41 -0.08 39.43
N TYR A 819 -2.70 -0.65 40.60
CA TYR A 819 -2.04 -1.87 41.06
C TYR A 819 -3.04 -3.01 41.20
N TYR A 820 -2.79 -4.11 40.46
CA TYR A 820 -3.70 -5.25 40.40
C TYR A 820 -3.21 -6.43 41.25
N GLN A 821 -4.13 -7.10 41.94
CA GLN A 821 -3.93 -8.52 42.22
C GLN A 821 -4.10 -9.30 40.90
N HIS A 822 -3.01 -9.87 40.38
CA HIS A 822 -2.94 -10.49 39.04
C HIS A 822 -3.79 -11.77 38.94
N ARG A 823 -3.78 -12.56 40.02
CA ARG A 823 -4.61 -13.75 40.22
C ARG A 823 -5.04 -13.78 41.69
N VAL A 824 -6.28 -14.19 41.94
CA VAL A 824 -6.82 -14.29 43.30
C VAL A 824 -6.20 -15.49 44.02
N ASP A 825 -5.70 -15.25 45.23
CA ASP A 825 -5.28 -16.31 46.14
C ASP A 825 -6.51 -16.88 46.85
N THR A 826 -6.88 -18.11 46.51
CA THR A 826 -8.07 -18.78 47.05
C THR A 826 -7.87 -19.33 48.47
N THR A 827 -6.69 -19.10 49.07
CA THR A 827 -6.37 -19.53 50.45
C THR A 827 -6.40 -18.38 51.45
N VAL A 828 -6.42 -17.14 50.98
CA VAL A 828 -6.40 -15.92 51.80
C VAL A 828 -7.73 -15.18 51.62
N PRO A 829 -8.41 -14.75 52.71
CA PRO A 829 -9.59 -13.89 52.58
C PRO A 829 -9.24 -12.62 51.82
N ILE A 830 -10.02 -12.27 50.79
CA ILE A 830 -9.73 -11.11 49.95
C ILE A 830 -9.63 -9.80 50.75
N GLU A 831 -10.34 -9.70 51.88
CA GLU A 831 -10.29 -8.56 52.77
C GLU A 831 -8.91 -8.31 53.38
N ASP A 832 -8.10 -9.35 53.59
CA ASP A 832 -6.74 -9.22 54.12
C ASP A 832 -5.80 -8.66 53.05
N THR A 833 -5.88 -9.19 51.82
CA THR A 833 -5.15 -8.64 50.65
C THR A 833 -5.54 -7.18 50.40
N MET A 834 -6.83 -6.88 50.39
CA MET A 834 -7.36 -5.53 50.18
C MET A 834 -7.02 -4.58 51.34
N GLY A 835 -6.95 -5.09 52.57
CA GLY A 835 -6.50 -4.32 53.73
C GLY A 835 -5.09 -3.80 53.55
N GLU A 836 -4.19 -4.60 52.98
CA GLU A 836 -2.82 -4.16 52.69
C GLU A 836 -2.74 -3.21 51.49
N LEU A 837 -3.49 -3.48 50.42
CA LEU A 837 -3.58 -2.56 49.28
C LEU A 837 -4.14 -1.20 49.67
N LYS A 838 -5.10 -1.15 50.59
CA LYS A 838 -5.62 0.09 51.15
C LYS A 838 -4.53 0.90 51.88
N LYS A 839 -3.68 0.25 52.69
CA LYS A 839 -2.54 0.93 53.32
C LYS A 839 -1.57 1.50 52.28
N LEU A 840 -1.26 0.73 51.24
CA LEU A 840 -0.42 1.20 50.13
C LEU A 840 -1.00 2.44 49.42
N VAL A 841 -2.33 2.53 49.35
CA VAL A 841 -3.02 3.73 48.85
C VAL A 841 -2.89 4.90 49.82
N GLU A 842 -3.12 4.68 51.11
CA GLU A 842 -2.97 5.71 52.15
C GLU A 842 -1.52 6.24 52.26
N GLU A 843 -0.53 5.39 51.98
CA GLU A 843 0.89 5.74 51.90
C GLU A 843 1.29 6.45 50.59
N GLY A 844 0.38 6.53 49.61
CA GLY A 844 0.65 7.16 48.31
C GLY A 844 1.50 6.33 47.34
N LYS A 845 1.83 5.07 47.69
CA LYS A 845 2.60 4.15 46.83
C LYS A 845 1.77 3.62 45.67
N VAL A 846 0.46 3.50 45.87
CA VAL A 846 -0.52 3.11 44.86
C VAL A 846 -1.62 4.16 44.82
N LYS A 847 -2.09 4.58 43.65
CA LYS A 847 -3.24 5.50 43.56
C LYS A 847 -4.58 4.78 43.48
N HIS A 848 -4.64 3.70 42.71
CA HIS A 848 -5.85 2.96 42.43
C HIS A 848 -5.63 1.45 42.52
N ILE A 849 -6.65 0.72 42.96
CA ILE A 849 -6.62 -0.74 43.09
C ILE A 849 -7.42 -1.39 41.97
N GLY A 850 -6.87 -2.44 41.36
CA GLY A 850 -7.57 -3.30 40.43
C GLY A 850 -7.54 -4.77 40.84
N LEU A 851 -8.39 -5.57 40.20
CA LEU A 851 -8.35 -7.03 40.30
C LEU A 851 -8.25 -7.65 38.90
N SER A 852 -7.65 -8.83 38.80
CA SER A 852 -7.58 -9.59 37.55
C SER A 852 -8.08 -11.01 37.78
N GLU A 853 -8.93 -11.50 36.87
CA GLU A 853 -9.49 -12.85 36.94
C GLU A 853 -10.16 -13.18 38.29
N ALA A 854 -10.93 -12.24 38.84
CA ALA A 854 -11.64 -12.37 40.12
C ALA A 854 -13.12 -12.75 39.93
N SER A 855 -13.65 -13.55 40.86
CA SER A 855 -15.06 -13.97 40.87
C SER A 855 -16.01 -12.83 41.30
N PRO A 856 -17.32 -12.96 41.05
CA PRO A 856 -18.31 -12.00 41.55
C PRO A 856 -18.27 -11.78 43.08
N ASP A 857 -18.13 -12.85 43.87
CA ASP A 857 -18.04 -12.78 45.34
C ASP A 857 -16.80 -12.00 45.77
N THR A 858 -15.64 -12.36 45.22
CA THR A 858 -14.37 -11.70 45.51
C THR A 858 -14.41 -10.22 45.12
N ILE A 859 -14.99 -9.85 43.97
CA ILE A 859 -15.15 -8.45 43.56
C ILE A 859 -16.00 -7.66 44.57
N ARG A 860 -17.17 -8.18 44.96
CA ARG A 860 -18.07 -7.50 45.91
C ARG A 860 -17.39 -7.29 47.25
N ARG A 861 -16.76 -8.33 47.78
CA ARG A 861 -16.07 -8.28 49.08
C ARG A 861 -14.86 -7.37 49.05
N ALA A 862 -14.06 -7.41 47.99
CA ALA A 862 -12.93 -6.50 47.83
C ALA A 862 -13.37 -5.04 47.78
N HIS A 863 -14.40 -4.73 46.96
CA HIS A 863 -14.93 -3.38 46.80
C HIS A 863 -15.51 -2.82 48.10
N SER A 864 -16.01 -3.68 48.99
CA SER A 864 -16.49 -3.27 50.33
C SER A 864 -15.37 -2.78 51.26
N VAL A 865 -14.13 -3.22 51.06
CA VAL A 865 -12.96 -2.82 51.87
C VAL A 865 -12.33 -1.54 51.32
N HIS A 866 -12.13 -1.47 50.01
CA HIS A 866 -11.66 -0.28 49.30
C HIS A 866 -12.19 -0.28 47.85
N PRO A 867 -12.57 0.88 47.28
CA PRO A 867 -13.11 0.95 45.92
C PRO A 867 -12.19 0.34 44.86
N ILE A 868 -12.66 -0.69 44.17
CA ILE A 868 -11.99 -1.25 42.99
C ILE A 868 -12.20 -0.31 41.80
N THR A 869 -11.10 0.05 41.13
CA THR A 869 -11.10 0.99 40.00
C THR A 869 -11.34 0.26 38.68
N ALA A 870 -10.68 -0.89 38.50
CA ALA A 870 -10.81 -1.69 37.29
C ALA A 870 -10.71 -3.19 37.58
N VAL A 871 -11.44 -3.98 36.78
CA VAL A 871 -11.25 -5.43 36.70
C VAL A 871 -10.68 -5.78 35.32
N GLN A 872 -9.52 -6.42 35.29
CA GLN A 872 -8.86 -6.87 34.07
C GLN A 872 -9.22 -8.33 33.76
N LEU A 873 -9.82 -8.58 32.59
CA LEU A 873 -10.34 -9.89 32.18
C LEU A 873 -10.17 -10.12 30.68
N GLU A 874 -10.19 -11.38 30.25
CA GLU A 874 -10.21 -11.69 28.82
C GLU A 874 -11.61 -11.39 28.25
N TRP A 875 -11.70 -10.43 27.32
CA TRP A 875 -12.94 -10.14 26.61
C TRP A 875 -12.65 -9.78 25.15
N SER A 876 -13.26 -10.53 24.24
CA SER A 876 -13.13 -10.37 22.79
C SER A 876 -14.27 -11.09 22.09
N LEU A 877 -14.36 -11.00 20.76
CA LEU A 877 -15.43 -11.63 19.97
C LEU A 877 -15.64 -13.13 20.26
N TRP A 878 -14.55 -13.86 20.56
CA TRP A 878 -14.62 -15.30 20.84
C TRP A 878 -14.61 -15.67 22.34
N THR A 879 -14.49 -14.70 23.25
CA THR A 879 -14.40 -14.92 24.70
C THR A 879 -15.33 -13.93 25.39
N ARG A 880 -16.56 -14.38 25.71
CA ARG A 880 -17.65 -13.51 26.19
C ARG A 880 -18.36 -14.04 27.44
N GLU A 881 -17.77 -15.03 28.11
CA GLU A 881 -18.37 -15.65 29.32
C GLU A 881 -18.61 -14.66 30.46
N ILE A 882 -17.87 -13.56 30.49
CA ILE A 882 -17.98 -12.53 31.52
C ILE A 882 -19.23 -11.64 31.38
N GLU A 883 -19.89 -11.67 30.21
CA GLU A 883 -21.04 -10.80 29.89
C GLU A 883 -22.27 -11.08 30.76
N GLN A 884 -22.38 -12.30 31.31
CA GLN A 884 -23.52 -12.70 32.14
C GLN A 884 -23.38 -12.23 33.60
N ASP A 885 -22.19 -12.34 34.18
CA ASP A 885 -21.99 -12.17 35.62
C ASP A 885 -21.12 -10.95 35.96
N ILE A 886 -19.93 -10.87 35.35
CA ILE A 886 -18.94 -9.87 35.74
C ILE A 886 -19.26 -8.50 35.14
N VAL A 887 -19.65 -8.42 33.86
CA VAL A 887 -19.93 -7.13 33.21
C VAL A 887 -21.08 -6.39 33.91
N PRO A 888 -22.23 -7.02 34.22
CA PRO A 888 -23.29 -6.36 34.98
C PRO A 888 -22.85 -5.95 36.39
N LEU A 889 -22.09 -6.80 37.09
CA LEU A 889 -21.57 -6.50 38.42
C LEU A 889 -20.63 -5.29 38.42
N CYS A 890 -19.68 -5.24 37.48
CA CYS A 890 -18.76 -4.12 37.38
C CYS A 890 -19.53 -2.82 37.15
N ARG A 891 -20.55 -2.82 36.28
CA ARG A 891 -21.42 -1.66 36.04
C ARG A 891 -22.25 -1.28 37.26
N GLU A 892 -22.79 -2.25 37.99
CA GLU A 892 -23.52 -2.04 39.26
C GLU A 892 -22.65 -1.30 40.28
N LEU A 893 -21.38 -1.67 40.38
CA LEU A 893 -20.42 -1.09 41.33
C LEU A 893 -19.62 0.10 40.77
N GLY A 894 -19.87 0.52 39.52
CA GLY A 894 -19.11 1.56 38.83
C GLY A 894 -17.66 1.19 38.47
N ILE A 895 -17.29 -0.09 38.53
CA ILE A 895 -15.94 -0.58 38.24
C ILE A 895 -15.72 -0.63 36.72
N ALA A 896 -14.62 -0.09 36.21
CA ALA A 896 -14.28 -0.20 34.80
C ALA A 896 -13.75 -1.59 34.43
N ILE A 897 -13.83 -1.94 33.15
CA ILE A 897 -13.33 -3.22 32.63
C ILE A 897 -12.15 -2.96 31.73
N VAL A 898 -11.05 -3.69 31.94
CA VAL A 898 -9.85 -3.63 31.11
C VAL A 898 -9.70 -4.95 30.36
N PRO A 899 -10.21 -5.05 29.11
CA PRO A 899 -10.05 -6.27 28.31
C PRO A 899 -8.60 -6.54 27.95
N TYR A 900 -8.06 -7.67 28.39
CA TYR A 900 -6.82 -8.21 27.85
C TYR A 900 -7.09 -9.16 26.68
N SER A 901 -6.13 -9.26 25.75
CA SER A 901 -6.27 -10.05 24.51
C SER A 901 -7.56 -9.76 23.71
N PRO A 902 -7.88 -8.47 23.45
CA PRO A 902 -9.09 -8.09 22.70
C PRO A 902 -9.13 -8.65 21.27
N LEU A 903 -7.96 -8.99 20.71
CA LEU A 903 -7.81 -9.62 19.39
C LEU A 903 -7.76 -11.15 19.45
N GLY A 904 -8.25 -11.76 20.53
CA GLY A 904 -8.25 -13.21 20.71
C GLY A 904 -6.85 -13.82 20.72
N ARG A 905 -5.96 -13.27 21.54
CA ARG A 905 -4.54 -13.70 21.63
C ARG A 905 -3.81 -13.69 20.28
N GLY A 906 -4.20 -12.77 19.39
CA GLY A 906 -3.61 -12.62 18.05
C GLY A 906 -4.42 -13.28 16.94
N PHE A 907 -5.43 -14.12 17.25
CA PHE A 907 -6.26 -14.79 16.24
C PHE A 907 -6.93 -13.82 15.26
N PHE A 908 -7.43 -12.69 15.75
CA PHE A 908 -8.00 -11.63 14.90
C PHE A 908 -6.97 -10.59 14.44
N GLY A 909 -5.69 -10.80 14.75
CA GLY A 909 -4.57 -9.90 14.46
C GLY A 909 -4.06 -9.94 13.01
N GLY A 910 -4.49 -10.93 12.21
CA GLY A 910 -4.11 -11.07 10.80
C GLY A 910 -3.94 -12.54 10.38
N LYS A 911 -3.73 -12.77 9.07
CA LYS A 911 -3.67 -14.11 8.47
C LYS A 911 -2.53 -14.99 8.99
N GLY A 912 -1.42 -14.38 9.45
CA GLY A 912 -0.27 -15.10 9.99
C GLY A 912 -0.66 -16.08 11.10
N VAL A 913 -1.55 -15.69 12.03
CA VAL A 913 -1.99 -16.56 13.14
C VAL A 913 -2.91 -17.70 12.69
N THR A 914 -3.58 -17.56 11.53
CA THR A 914 -4.41 -18.62 10.95
C THR A 914 -3.65 -19.56 10.02
N GLU A 915 -2.44 -19.19 9.59
CA GLU A 915 -1.67 -19.92 8.58
C GLU A 915 -0.43 -20.61 9.19
N SER A 916 0.25 -19.99 10.17
CA SER A 916 1.38 -20.60 10.87
C SER A 916 1.51 -20.12 12.32
N ILE A 917 1.83 -21.05 13.25
CA ILE A 917 2.13 -20.73 14.65
C ILE A 917 3.59 -21.08 14.91
N PRO A 918 4.43 -20.15 15.40
CA PRO A 918 5.80 -20.45 15.75
C PRO A 918 5.87 -21.58 16.78
N ALA A 919 6.79 -22.54 16.60
CA ALA A 919 6.90 -23.71 17.48
C ALA A 919 7.26 -23.34 18.94
N ASN A 920 7.91 -22.20 19.15
CA ASN A 920 8.28 -21.61 20.44
C ASN A 920 7.21 -20.66 21.02
N SER A 921 6.08 -20.45 20.34
CA SER A 921 5.03 -19.55 20.81
C SER A 921 4.18 -20.18 21.92
N PHE A 922 3.83 -19.40 22.94
CA PHE A 922 2.81 -19.81 23.91
C PHE A 922 1.45 -20.14 23.26
N LEU A 923 1.17 -19.58 22.07
CA LEU A 923 -0.04 -19.89 21.29
C LEU A 923 -0.13 -21.37 20.90
N ALA A 924 1.00 -22.08 20.79
CA ALA A 924 1.02 -23.52 20.50
C ALA A 924 0.34 -24.36 21.61
N TYR A 925 0.25 -23.82 22.83
CA TYR A 925 -0.40 -24.47 23.96
C TYR A 925 -1.88 -24.07 24.12
N GLN A 926 -2.37 -23.10 23.34
CA GLN A 926 -3.72 -22.59 23.48
C GLN A 926 -4.76 -23.54 22.85
N PRO A 927 -5.76 -24.06 23.60
CA PRO A 927 -6.69 -25.07 23.09
C PRO A 927 -7.48 -24.63 21.85
N ARG A 928 -7.80 -23.34 21.73
CA ARG A 928 -8.52 -22.75 20.59
C ARG A 928 -7.70 -22.62 19.31
N ILE A 929 -6.36 -22.68 19.40
CA ILE A 929 -5.44 -22.42 18.29
C ILE A 929 -4.60 -23.68 17.99
N ARG A 930 -5.12 -24.87 18.26
CA ARG A 930 -4.40 -26.14 18.03
C ARG A 930 -5.28 -27.20 17.38
N GLY A 931 -4.68 -27.96 16.45
CA GLY A 931 -5.31 -29.12 15.81
C GLY A 931 -6.66 -28.77 15.18
N GLU A 932 -7.63 -29.66 15.30
CA GLU A 932 -8.97 -29.47 14.73
C GLU A 932 -9.71 -28.24 15.25
N ASN A 933 -9.39 -27.75 16.45
CA ASN A 933 -10.01 -26.53 17.00
C ASN A 933 -9.61 -25.30 16.18
N LEU A 934 -8.34 -25.22 15.76
CA LEU A 934 -7.87 -24.12 14.90
C LEU A 934 -8.63 -24.14 13.58
N ASP A 935 -8.76 -25.29 12.93
CA ASP A 935 -9.44 -25.41 11.64
C ASP A 935 -10.92 -25.01 11.72
N LYS A 936 -11.61 -25.40 12.80
CA LYS A 936 -12.98 -24.94 13.08
C LYS A 936 -13.04 -23.43 13.28
N ASN A 937 -12.13 -22.88 14.07
CA ASN A 937 -12.11 -21.45 14.38
C ASN A 937 -11.74 -20.58 13.17
N LYS A 938 -10.92 -21.05 12.21
CA LYS A 938 -10.59 -20.31 10.96
C LYS A 938 -11.83 -19.86 10.19
N ILE A 939 -12.91 -20.64 10.25
CA ILE A 939 -14.19 -20.29 9.62
C ILE A 939 -14.74 -18.98 10.21
N LEU A 940 -14.61 -18.78 11.53
CA LEU A 940 -15.02 -17.57 12.23
C LEU A 940 -14.17 -16.36 11.80
N TYR A 941 -12.86 -16.56 11.61
CA TYR A 941 -11.99 -15.51 11.06
C TYR A 941 -12.42 -15.11 9.64
N SER A 942 -12.74 -16.07 8.76
CA SER A 942 -13.21 -15.77 7.41
C SER A 942 -14.55 -15.01 7.39
N LYS A 943 -15.47 -15.31 8.33
CA LYS A 943 -16.70 -14.54 8.52
C LYS A 943 -16.37 -13.08 8.90
N LEU A 944 -15.47 -12.89 9.87
CA LEU A 944 -15.05 -11.56 10.30
C LEU A 944 -14.31 -10.79 9.20
N GLU A 945 -13.49 -11.45 8.37
CA GLU A 945 -12.77 -10.83 7.26
C GLU A 945 -13.74 -10.23 6.22
N LYS A 946 -14.84 -10.92 5.93
CA LYS A 946 -15.88 -10.40 5.03
C LYS A 946 -16.55 -9.15 5.61
N LEU A 947 -16.84 -9.15 6.90
CA LEU A 947 -17.41 -7.97 7.58
C LEU A 947 -16.40 -6.81 7.65
N ALA A 948 -15.13 -7.10 7.91
CA ALA A 948 -14.08 -6.08 7.93
C ALA A 948 -13.99 -5.35 6.59
N LYS A 949 -14.05 -6.11 5.48
CA LYS A 949 -14.15 -5.55 4.11
C LYS A 949 -15.40 -4.68 3.92
N LYS A 950 -16.56 -5.12 4.40
CA LYS A 950 -17.81 -4.34 4.38
C LYS A 950 -17.66 -2.98 5.08
N HIS A 951 -16.90 -2.94 6.18
CA HIS A 951 -16.63 -1.72 6.95
C HIS A 951 -15.37 -0.97 6.51
N GLY A 952 -14.71 -1.37 5.41
CA GLY A 952 -13.51 -0.71 4.90
C GLY A 952 -12.31 -0.77 5.86
N CYS A 953 -12.21 -1.78 6.71
CA CYS A 953 -11.15 -1.90 7.73
C CYS A 953 -10.54 -3.31 7.77
N LYS A 954 -9.49 -3.49 8.58
CA LYS A 954 -8.85 -4.80 8.82
C LYS A 954 -9.63 -5.62 9.87
N PRO A 955 -9.55 -6.97 9.86
CA PRO A 955 -10.18 -7.80 10.88
C PRO A 955 -9.79 -7.42 12.32
N SER A 956 -8.53 -7.05 12.53
CA SER A 956 -8.02 -6.56 13.83
C SER A 956 -8.67 -5.25 14.25
N GLN A 957 -8.87 -4.32 13.30
CA GLN A 957 -9.56 -3.06 13.56
C GLN A 957 -11.03 -3.30 13.89
N LEU A 958 -11.71 -4.18 13.15
CA LEU A 958 -13.11 -4.49 13.40
C LEU A 958 -13.31 -5.17 14.76
N ALA A 959 -12.45 -6.13 15.12
CA ALA A 959 -12.50 -6.80 16.42
C ALA A 959 -12.25 -5.82 17.58
N LEU A 960 -11.28 -4.91 17.42
CA LEU A 960 -10.98 -3.90 18.44
C LEU A 960 -12.07 -2.83 18.53
N ALA A 961 -12.62 -2.39 17.40
CA ALA A 961 -13.76 -1.48 17.35
C ALA A 961 -15.00 -2.08 18.02
N TRP A 962 -15.26 -3.38 17.81
CA TRP A 962 -16.36 -4.08 18.48
C TRP A 962 -16.24 -4.04 20.00
N ILE A 963 -15.05 -4.34 20.56
CA ILE A 963 -14.87 -4.32 22.03
C ILE A 963 -14.95 -2.90 22.60
N LEU A 964 -14.44 -1.91 21.86
CA LEU A 964 -14.53 -0.49 22.23
C LEU A 964 -15.98 0.01 22.31
N ASN A 965 -16.88 -0.57 21.52
CA ASN A 965 -18.30 -0.24 21.49
C ASN A 965 -19.16 -1.04 22.50
N GLN A 966 -18.55 -1.93 23.30
CA GLN A 966 -19.31 -2.62 24.36
C GLN A 966 -19.65 -1.69 25.54
N GLY A 967 -19.02 -0.51 25.64
CA GLY A 967 -19.31 0.50 26.66
C GLY A 967 -18.20 1.55 26.84
N ASP A 968 -18.57 2.68 27.44
CA ASP A 968 -17.62 3.76 27.78
C ASP A 968 -16.68 3.36 28.91
N ASP A 969 -17.11 2.44 29.76
CA ASP A 969 -16.42 1.83 30.92
C ASP A 969 -15.30 0.84 30.53
N ILE A 970 -14.97 0.75 29.24
CA ILE A 970 -14.07 -0.26 28.69
C ILE A 970 -12.81 0.38 28.10
N VAL A 971 -11.66 -0.14 28.51
CA VAL A 971 -10.34 0.26 28.00
C VAL A 971 -9.51 -0.99 27.65
N PRO A 972 -9.53 -1.45 26.38
CA PRO A 972 -8.75 -2.62 25.99
C PRO A 972 -7.25 -2.30 25.95
N ILE A 973 -6.43 -3.31 26.21
CA ILE A 973 -4.95 -3.21 26.25
C ILE A 973 -4.28 -4.14 25.23
N PRO A 974 -4.49 -3.95 23.91
CA PRO A 974 -3.79 -4.74 22.90
C PRO A 974 -2.27 -4.52 23.00
N GLY A 975 -1.52 -5.60 23.08
CA GLY A 975 -0.05 -5.59 23.05
C GLY A 975 0.48 -5.92 21.66
N THR A 976 1.61 -5.33 21.27
CA THR A 976 2.30 -5.69 20.03
C THR A 976 3.80 -5.38 20.10
N THR A 977 4.58 -6.05 19.24
CA THR A 977 6.03 -5.83 19.06
C THR A 977 6.34 -5.03 17.79
N LYS A 978 5.32 -4.52 17.09
CA LYS A 978 5.46 -3.77 15.83
C LYS A 978 4.67 -2.46 15.90
N THR A 979 5.31 -1.34 15.53
CA THR A 979 4.66 -0.02 15.48
C THR A 979 3.52 0.04 14.46
N THR A 980 3.63 -0.69 13.34
CA THR A 980 2.56 -0.79 12.33
C THR A 980 1.28 -1.42 12.90
N ASN A 981 1.40 -2.44 13.74
CA ASN A 981 0.24 -3.04 14.42
C ASN A 981 -0.35 -2.08 15.46
N LEU A 982 0.48 -1.25 16.08
CA LEU A 982 0.02 -0.22 17.00
C LEU A 982 -0.82 0.83 16.28
N ASP A 983 -0.36 1.34 15.14
CA ASP A 983 -1.11 2.29 14.32
C ASP A 983 -2.46 1.69 13.88
N ILE A 984 -2.46 0.42 13.46
CA ILE A 984 -3.69 -0.30 13.11
C ILE A 984 -4.65 -0.37 14.31
N ASN A 985 -4.15 -0.68 15.51
CA ASN A 985 -4.97 -0.72 16.71
C ASN A 985 -5.56 0.66 17.03
N ILE A 986 -4.79 1.73 16.92
CA ILE A 986 -5.25 3.11 17.18
C ILE A 986 -6.35 3.51 16.19
N SER A 987 -6.15 3.23 14.90
CA SER A 987 -7.15 3.50 13.85
C SER A 987 -8.47 2.76 14.03
N SER A 988 -8.57 1.77 14.94
CA SER A 988 -9.86 1.15 15.28
C SER A 988 -10.86 2.15 15.89
N LEU A 989 -10.39 3.25 16.49
CA LEU A 989 -11.23 4.33 17.05
C LEU A 989 -12.03 5.09 15.97
N GLU A 990 -11.56 5.02 14.72
CA GLU A 990 -12.20 5.67 13.57
C GLU A 990 -13.36 4.83 13.02
N VAL A 991 -13.40 3.53 13.33
CA VAL A 991 -14.45 2.62 12.87
C VAL A 991 -15.75 2.93 13.61
N LYS A 992 -16.77 3.39 12.88
CA LYS A 992 -18.10 3.68 13.42
C LYS A 992 -19.01 2.47 13.18
N LEU A 993 -19.52 1.90 14.26
CA LEU A 993 -20.43 0.75 14.24
C LEU A 993 -21.79 1.18 14.79
N LYS A 994 -22.86 0.87 14.06
CA LYS A 994 -24.24 1.02 14.53
C LYS A 994 -24.66 -0.22 15.32
N GLU A 995 -25.79 -0.16 16.02
CA GLU A 995 -26.33 -1.31 16.77
C GLU A 995 -26.49 -2.56 15.90
N ASP A 996 -27.02 -2.40 14.67
CA ASP A 996 -27.15 -3.51 13.71
C ASP A 996 -25.79 -4.09 13.30
N ASP A 997 -24.76 -3.25 13.13
CA ASP A 997 -23.41 -3.70 12.80
C ASP A 997 -22.80 -4.48 13.97
N LEU A 998 -22.96 -3.99 15.20
CA LEU A 998 -22.50 -4.67 16.41
C LEU A 998 -23.17 -6.04 16.55
N LYS A 999 -24.46 -6.13 16.26
CA LYS A 999 -25.20 -7.39 16.24
C LYS A 999 -24.67 -8.34 15.17
N GLU A 1000 -24.50 -7.87 13.93
CA GLU A 1000 -23.98 -8.69 12.82
C GLU A 1000 -22.57 -9.23 13.11
N ILE A 1001 -21.69 -8.38 13.63
CA ILE A 1001 -20.32 -8.76 14.02
C ILE A 1001 -20.34 -9.79 15.16
N THR A 1002 -21.23 -9.59 16.13
CA THR A 1002 -21.44 -10.51 17.25
C THR A 1002 -21.94 -11.88 16.79
N ASP A 1003 -22.90 -11.90 15.87
CA ASP A 1003 -23.51 -13.10 15.31
C ASP A 1003 -22.55 -13.85 14.35
N ALA A 1004 -21.55 -13.16 13.80
CA ALA A 1004 -20.50 -13.77 12.99
C ALA A 1004 -19.51 -14.63 13.79
N VAL A 1005 -19.41 -14.40 15.11
CA VAL A 1005 -18.56 -15.17 16.03
C VAL A 1005 -19.40 -15.65 17.22
N PRO A 1006 -20.34 -16.59 17.01
CA PRO A 1006 -21.18 -17.10 18.08
C PRO A 1006 -20.35 -17.98 19.02
N ILE A 1007 -20.47 -17.75 20.34
CA ILE A 1007 -19.67 -18.45 21.36
C ILE A 1007 -19.86 -19.97 21.31
N SER A 1008 -21.05 -20.44 20.94
CA SER A 1008 -21.36 -21.86 20.76
C SER A 1008 -20.58 -22.53 19.62
N GLU A 1009 -20.05 -21.77 18.66
CA GLU A 1009 -19.23 -22.29 17.55
C GLU A 1009 -17.72 -22.19 17.83
N VAL A 1010 -17.29 -21.51 18.91
CA VAL A 1010 -15.87 -21.39 19.24
C VAL A 1010 -15.36 -22.72 19.77
N ALA A 1011 -14.46 -23.36 19.03
CA ALA A 1011 -13.91 -24.66 19.37
C ALA A 1011 -12.72 -24.53 20.33
N GLY A 1012 -12.74 -25.33 21.42
CA GLY A 1012 -11.67 -25.42 22.41
C GLY A 1012 -11.83 -24.50 23.62
N ASP A 1013 -11.23 -24.89 24.74
CA ASP A 1013 -11.32 -24.16 26.01
C ASP A 1013 -10.64 -22.79 25.95
N ARG A 1014 -11.19 -21.81 26.72
CA ARG A 1014 -10.66 -20.44 26.80
C ARG A 1014 -9.20 -20.37 27.22
N THR A 1015 -8.80 -21.24 28.14
CA THR A 1015 -7.49 -21.18 28.80
C THR A 1015 -6.87 -22.56 28.92
N THR A 1016 -5.56 -22.61 29.18
CA THR A 1016 -4.84 -23.88 29.38
C THR A 1016 -5.19 -24.50 30.72
N ALA A 1017 -5.01 -25.82 30.87
CA ALA A 1017 -5.32 -26.55 32.10
C ALA A 1017 -4.65 -25.93 33.35
N ALA A 1018 -3.44 -25.38 33.20
CA ALA A 1018 -2.71 -24.69 34.28
C ALA A 1018 -3.47 -23.48 34.85
N PHE A 1019 -4.22 -22.76 34.03
CA PHE A 1019 -4.89 -21.51 34.41
C PHE A 1019 -6.38 -21.67 34.74
N VAL A 1020 -6.98 -22.85 34.52
CA VAL A 1020 -8.40 -23.09 34.81
C VAL A 1020 -8.71 -22.79 36.27
N LYS A 1021 -7.90 -23.31 37.21
CA LYS A 1021 -8.13 -23.19 38.66
C LYS A 1021 -7.93 -21.78 39.23
N CYS A 1022 -7.23 -20.91 38.52
CA CYS A 1022 -7.04 -19.51 38.91
C CYS A 1022 -7.81 -18.54 38.00
N SER A 1023 -8.75 -19.05 37.19
CA SER A 1023 -9.67 -18.22 36.42
C SER A 1023 -10.79 -17.68 37.30
N TRP A 1024 -11.44 -16.60 36.85
CA TRP A 1024 -12.50 -15.92 37.60
C TRP A 1024 -13.63 -16.85 38.10
N LYS A 1025 -13.91 -17.95 37.40
CA LYS A 1025 -14.94 -18.94 37.80
C LYS A 1025 -14.63 -19.70 39.10
N PHE A 1026 -13.37 -19.78 39.49
CA PHE A 1026 -12.90 -20.53 40.67
C PHE A 1026 -12.16 -19.63 41.66
N ALA A 1027 -12.24 -18.31 41.45
CA ALA A 1027 -11.49 -17.31 42.18
C ALA A 1027 -12.25 -16.77 43.42
N ASP A 1028 -13.00 -17.63 44.09
CA ASP A 1028 -13.61 -17.31 45.39
C ASP A 1028 -12.56 -17.44 46.51
N THR A 1029 -12.68 -16.59 47.52
CA THR A 1029 -11.77 -16.61 48.68
C THR A 1029 -12.51 -17.07 49.94
N PRO A 1030 -11.83 -17.67 50.93
CA PRO A 1030 -12.46 -18.01 52.19
C PRO A 1030 -13.01 -16.74 52.88
N PRO A 1031 -14.13 -16.82 53.60
CA PRO A 1031 -14.64 -15.69 54.37
C PRO A 1031 -13.65 -15.33 55.48
N LYS A 1032 -13.52 -14.02 55.77
CA LYS A 1032 -12.75 -13.57 56.92
C LYS A 1032 -13.42 -14.06 58.21
N ARG A 1033 -12.70 -14.84 59.03
CA ARG A 1033 -13.21 -15.27 60.34
C ARG A 1033 -13.31 -14.04 61.25
N SER A 1034 -14.51 -13.83 61.77
CA SER A 1034 -14.89 -12.73 62.68
C SER A 1034 -14.05 -12.67 63.94
#